data_AF-A0A830FNV9-F1
#
_entry.id   AF-A0A830FNV9-F1
#
_cell.length_a   1.000
_cell.length_b   1.000
_cell.length_c   1.000
_cell.angle_alpha   90.00
_cell.angle_beta   90.00
_cell.angle_gamma   90.00
#
_symmetry.space_group_name_H-M   'P 1'
#
loop_
_entity.id
_entity.type
_entity.pdbx_description
1 polymer ?
#
loop_
_entity_poly.entity_id
_entity_poly.type
_entity_poly.pdbx_seq_one_letter_code
_entity_poly.pdbx_strand_id
1 'polypeptide(L)'
;MAWSGRAESRCTFTYHLAGFEAEPEQEWECPHGALEGEDRCPFHCRPEAIPDDVDVSEAFLDAIAGDPTASREDRKRAKQFIGATFDVLDLSNAVVDAADNHPVDLRGATINRLDCTDSEFGQRLDLRGATVTETATFDGTYHEIDARHATIAEAVFTGVTADRVDIRDAQLDTATFERAVLSEIDARDATIGTATFDRASVTDAGFDRVTVEEGSFQHATLEMADFDEATFGTGDFYHATFDEADFRWTDFGTARFYGATFSGGYFNETSYDEAVFERVEAERLYLPDVTLTDATFADAVVSMKLVVHDSVFVGTDFAGADIERLDATDAAVVGAEFADTTVADLQLDGATLASPQFEDSDIDRLRAPDVTCLGTVGLHDCAVGTVDLQPTAVGPDGVAFVSLTETTVEDGVFGQPNAGATVYDLKRTTLGTLRFEGDGTESVLDRVAFYRTRFAGFDFRDDDALDLEGANYCLHELDSALRDGLRAALAYPAALDDAVGALADGTDPAADEPATVVDLAAERARAGALDTDASTTFERLSAAMDGQIDAAAGEVTYLRAKNGANDIADNTAASEFFMSQLAYRRRCHSRRVRDSGASLRERARALARWGMNVFLFVTTGYGERASYTLAASAVLIAAYAGLYLAIAPDLFASVSQYGQLSLGSFIAFFLGGVGEVSDPTVSLLAQSEAFLGAFFVALYVFALTRSVSR
;
A
#
# COMPACT_ATOMS: atom_id res chain seq x y z
N MET A 1 50.80 54.93 -6.60
CA MET A 1 51.95 54.11 -7.01
C MET A 1 51.58 52.68 -6.67
N ALA A 2 51.72 51.72 -7.58
CA ALA A 2 51.43 50.32 -7.27
C ALA A 2 52.25 49.87 -6.04
N TRP A 3 51.58 49.35 -5.01
CA TRP A 3 52.22 48.84 -3.80
C TRP A 3 53.08 47.64 -4.18
N SER A 4 54.40 47.81 -4.21
CA SER A 4 55.33 46.79 -4.72
C SER A 4 55.55 45.57 -3.81
N GLY A 5 54.72 45.39 -2.78
CA GLY A 5 54.89 44.36 -1.73
C GLY A 5 56.14 44.51 -0.86
N ARG A 6 57.05 45.44 -1.19
CA ARG A 6 58.35 45.67 -0.57
C ARG A 6 58.49 47.11 -0.08
N ALA A 7 57.67 47.50 0.90
CA ALA A 7 57.95 48.72 1.66
C ALA A 7 59.22 48.56 2.51
N GLU A 8 59.85 49.65 2.94
CA GLU A 8 61.03 49.62 3.81
C GLU A 8 60.72 49.00 5.20
N SER A 9 59.44 48.93 5.59
CA SER A 9 58.93 48.34 6.85
C SER A 9 57.95 47.18 6.60
N ARG A 10 57.92 46.21 7.52
CA ARG A 10 57.01 45.04 7.50
C ARG A 10 55.72 45.34 8.25
N CYS A 11 54.61 44.72 7.82
CA CYS A 11 53.37 44.74 8.57
C CYS A 11 53.58 44.15 9.98
N THR A 12 53.06 44.84 10.99
CA THR A 12 53.15 44.43 12.41
C THR A 12 51.96 43.58 12.85
N PHE A 13 51.08 43.17 11.93
CA PHE A 13 49.88 42.40 12.26
C PHE A 13 50.26 40.98 12.66
N THR A 14 49.72 40.53 13.78
CA THR A 14 49.82 39.15 14.24
C THR A 14 48.43 38.56 14.40
N TYR A 15 48.33 37.25 14.18
CA TYR A 15 47.09 36.49 14.30
C TYR A 15 47.31 35.27 15.19
N HIS A 16 46.36 35.02 16.09
CA HIS A 16 46.40 33.85 16.96
C HIS A 16 45.65 32.71 16.28
N LEU A 17 46.36 31.67 15.84
CA LEU A 17 45.79 30.54 15.10
C LEU A 17 44.94 29.58 15.96
N ALA A 18 44.54 29.97 17.18
CA ALA A 18 43.71 29.11 18.02
C ALA A 18 42.28 29.06 17.48
N GLY A 19 41.81 27.85 17.18
CA GLY A 19 40.44 27.59 16.72
C GLY A 19 40.36 26.84 15.39
N PHE A 20 41.44 26.80 14.60
CA PHE A 20 41.49 26.06 13.34
C PHE A 20 42.29 24.76 13.55
N GLU A 21 41.58 23.63 13.71
CA GLU A 21 42.09 22.25 13.71
C GLU A 21 43.51 22.03 14.29
N ALA A 22 43.63 21.65 15.57
CA ALA A 22 44.80 20.97 16.17
C ALA A 22 46.21 21.56 15.87
N GLU A 23 46.32 22.78 15.35
CA GLU A 23 47.58 23.48 15.13
C GLU A 23 48.14 23.91 16.49
N PRO A 24 49.48 23.81 16.70
CA PRO A 24 50.09 24.28 17.93
C PRO A 24 49.78 25.77 18.12
N GLU A 25 49.52 26.20 19.36
CA GLU A 25 49.34 27.62 19.71
C GLU A 25 50.58 28.41 19.25
N GLN A 26 50.47 29.01 18.06
CA GLN A 26 51.53 29.77 17.43
C GLN A 26 50.97 31.11 16.97
N GLU A 27 51.68 32.18 17.34
CA GLU A 27 51.43 33.52 16.84
C GLU A 27 51.96 33.61 15.40
N TRP A 28 51.08 33.88 14.45
CA TRP A 28 51.43 34.10 13.05
C TRP A 28 51.73 35.58 12.81
N GLU A 29 52.83 35.87 12.13
CA GLU A 29 53.21 37.23 11.72
C GLU A 29 52.99 37.44 10.22
N CYS A 30 52.37 38.57 9.86
CA CYS A 30 52.09 38.93 8.48
C CYS A 30 53.38 39.03 7.63
N PRO A 31 53.43 38.40 6.45
CA PRO A 31 54.61 38.42 5.57
C PRO A 31 54.72 39.68 4.71
N HIS A 32 53.66 40.47 4.62
CA HIS A 32 53.51 41.60 3.68
C HIS A 32 54.15 42.91 4.18
N GLY A 33 54.56 43.78 3.25
CA GLY A 33 55.08 45.12 3.55
C GLY A 33 54.00 46.09 4.05
N ALA A 34 54.35 47.02 4.93
CA ALA A 34 53.40 48.03 5.39
C ALA A 34 53.11 49.10 4.31
N LEU A 35 52.01 49.84 4.43
CA LEU A 35 51.75 51.05 3.63
C LEU A 35 52.69 52.19 4.07
N GLU A 36 52.97 53.15 3.17
CA GLU A 36 53.84 54.29 3.51
C GLU A 36 53.21 55.13 4.62
N GLY A 37 53.89 55.23 5.76
CA GLY A 37 53.42 55.97 6.94
C GLY A 37 52.52 55.17 7.90
N GLU A 38 52.25 53.90 7.61
CA GLU A 38 51.43 53.01 8.44
C GLU A 38 52.25 51.81 8.97
N ASP A 39 51.77 51.17 10.04
CA ASP A 39 52.38 49.96 10.62
C ASP A 39 51.77 48.66 10.04
N ARG A 40 50.83 48.77 9.09
CA ARG A 40 50.01 47.68 8.55
C ARG A 40 50.08 47.65 7.02
N CYS A 41 49.97 46.46 6.43
CA CYS A 41 49.84 46.29 4.98
C CYS A 41 48.43 46.66 4.48
N PRO A 42 48.20 46.80 3.16
CA PRO A 42 46.87 47.10 2.62
C PRO A 42 45.78 46.14 3.11
N PHE A 43 46.13 44.87 3.35
CA PHE A 43 45.20 43.82 3.77
C PHE A 43 44.86 43.83 5.26
N HIS A 44 45.62 44.52 6.12
CA HIS A 44 45.40 44.58 7.59
C HIS A 44 45.12 45.99 8.10
N CYS A 45 44.83 46.91 7.18
CA CYS A 45 44.30 48.24 7.45
C CYS A 45 42.77 48.20 7.42
N ARG A 46 42.13 49.17 8.08
CA ARG A 46 40.71 49.42 7.81
C ARG A 46 40.56 49.93 6.38
N PRO A 47 39.52 49.52 5.63
CA PRO A 47 39.33 49.96 4.25
C PRO A 47 39.38 51.49 4.07
N GLU A 48 38.87 52.27 5.03
CA GLU A 48 38.86 53.74 4.94
C GLU A 48 40.25 54.39 5.14
N ALA A 49 41.23 53.62 5.60
CA ALA A 49 42.62 54.08 5.80
C ALA A 49 43.53 53.76 4.60
N ILE A 50 43.02 53.03 3.60
CA ILE A 50 43.78 52.68 2.41
C ILE A 50 43.76 53.87 1.44
N PRO A 51 44.91 54.35 0.93
CA PRO A 51 44.94 55.43 -0.06
C PRO A 51 44.17 55.08 -1.34
N ASP A 52 43.43 56.05 -1.90
CA ASP A 52 42.62 55.88 -3.12
C ASP A 52 43.41 55.38 -4.36
N ASP A 53 44.74 55.51 -4.36
CA ASP A 53 45.62 55.08 -5.46
C ASP A 53 46.19 53.67 -5.30
N VAL A 54 45.79 52.94 -4.24
CA VAL A 54 46.16 51.53 -3.99
C VAL A 54 44.96 50.64 -4.31
N ASP A 55 45.08 49.86 -5.39
CA ASP A 55 44.15 48.78 -5.68
C ASP A 55 44.52 47.54 -4.83
N VAL A 56 43.66 47.21 -3.87
CA VAL A 56 43.88 46.10 -2.93
C VAL A 56 43.80 44.74 -3.65
N SER A 57 42.95 44.62 -4.66
CA SER A 57 42.76 43.39 -5.43
C SER A 57 43.98 43.12 -6.33
N GLU A 58 44.47 44.16 -7.02
CA GLU A 58 45.71 44.06 -7.81
C GLU A 58 46.90 43.70 -6.91
N ALA A 59 47.03 44.36 -5.74
CA ALA A 59 48.06 44.06 -4.75
C ALA A 59 47.98 42.62 -4.22
N PHE A 60 46.78 42.07 -4.06
CA PHE A 60 46.55 40.69 -3.63
C PHE A 60 47.01 39.69 -4.70
N LEU A 61 46.60 39.90 -5.96
CA LEU A 61 47.00 39.06 -7.09
C LEU A 61 48.53 39.07 -7.32
N ASP A 62 49.16 40.24 -7.22
CA ASP A 62 50.61 40.39 -7.30
C ASP A 62 51.34 39.61 -6.20
N ALA A 63 50.80 39.64 -4.97
CA ALA A 63 51.35 38.89 -3.85
C ALA A 63 51.23 37.36 -4.04
N ILE A 64 50.13 36.89 -4.62
CA ILE A 64 49.93 35.46 -4.94
C ILE A 64 50.85 34.98 -6.06
N ALA A 65 50.99 35.78 -7.13
CA ALA A 65 51.90 35.48 -8.23
C ALA A 65 53.34 35.35 -7.73
N GLY A 66 53.72 36.22 -6.78
CA GLY A 66 54.96 36.14 -6.02
C GLY A 66 56.23 36.25 -6.88
N ASP A 67 57.39 36.05 -6.25
CA ASP A 67 58.68 36.01 -6.95
C ASP A 67 59.04 34.54 -7.26
N PRO A 68 59.11 34.13 -8.54
CA PRO A 68 59.41 32.74 -8.91
C PRO A 68 60.83 32.32 -8.46
N THR A 69 61.72 33.28 -8.15
CA THR A 69 63.07 33.01 -7.66
C THR A 69 63.17 32.91 -6.13
N ALA A 70 62.10 33.24 -5.39
CA ALA A 70 62.06 33.16 -3.95
C ALA A 70 62.20 31.71 -3.43
N SER A 71 62.48 31.56 -2.13
CA SER A 71 62.49 30.23 -1.52
C SER A 71 61.07 29.63 -1.51
N ARG A 72 60.95 28.30 -1.38
CA ARG A 72 59.64 27.63 -1.25
C ARG A 72 58.84 28.14 -0.05
N GLU A 73 59.53 28.43 1.06
CA GLU A 73 58.91 28.93 2.27
C GLU A 73 58.41 30.37 2.09
N ASP A 74 59.18 31.23 1.42
CA ASP A 74 58.76 32.59 1.13
C ASP A 74 57.56 32.62 0.18
N ARG A 75 57.53 31.75 -0.84
CA ARG A 75 56.35 31.61 -1.72
C ARG A 75 55.12 31.12 -0.97
N LYS A 76 55.28 30.15 -0.05
CA LYS A 76 54.19 29.72 0.83
C LYS A 76 53.68 30.88 1.68
N ARG A 77 54.58 31.64 2.32
CA ARG A 77 54.20 32.77 3.18
C ARG A 77 53.56 33.90 2.37
N ALA A 78 54.04 34.19 1.17
CA ALA A 78 53.47 35.26 0.33
C ALA A 78 51.97 35.07 0.03
N LYS A 79 51.48 33.82 0.03
CA LYS A 79 50.06 33.49 -0.18
C LYS A 79 49.22 33.53 1.10
N GLN A 80 49.76 34.01 2.23
CA GLN A 80 49.07 34.09 3.51
C GLN A 80 48.55 35.50 3.81
N PHE A 81 47.23 35.60 3.91
CA PHE A 81 46.44 36.81 4.19
C PHE A 81 45.53 36.59 5.40
N ILE A 82 46.03 35.85 6.40
CA ILE A 82 45.28 35.43 7.58
C ILE A 82 44.79 36.66 8.36
N GLY A 83 43.50 36.69 8.72
CA GLY A 83 42.88 37.78 9.45
C GLY A 83 42.83 39.12 8.69
N ALA A 84 42.98 39.08 7.36
CA ALA A 84 42.89 40.28 6.53
C ALA A 84 41.47 40.88 6.51
N THR A 85 41.37 42.16 6.18
CA THR A 85 40.10 42.88 6.03
C THR A 85 40.00 43.46 4.63
N PHE A 86 38.93 43.15 3.93
CA PHE A 86 38.65 43.64 2.58
C PHE A 86 37.23 44.23 2.53
N ASP A 87 37.08 45.41 1.94
CA ASP A 87 35.74 45.90 1.56
C ASP A 87 35.27 45.13 0.33
N VAL A 88 36.03 45.22 -0.76
CA VAL A 88 35.83 44.40 -1.97
C VAL A 88 37.13 43.69 -2.29
N LEU A 89 37.06 42.37 -2.50
CA LEU A 89 38.14 41.57 -3.07
C LEU A 89 37.68 41.04 -4.42
N ASP A 90 38.16 41.69 -5.49
CA ASP A 90 37.79 41.37 -6.89
C ASP A 90 38.90 40.53 -7.53
N LEU A 91 38.62 39.23 -7.66
CA LEU A 91 39.44 38.21 -8.29
C LEU A 91 38.82 37.77 -9.62
N SER A 92 37.95 38.61 -10.21
CA SER A 92 37.30 38.26 -11.47
C SER A 92 38.33 38.09 -12.58
N ASN A 93 38.14 37.06 -13.42
CA ASN A 93 39.06 36.70 -14.51
C ASN A 93 40.48 36.32 -14.04
N ALA A 94 40.71 36.11 -12.73
CA ALA A 94 42.01 35.73 -12.22
C ALA A 94 42.34 34.29 -12.63
N VAL A 95 43.57 34.07 -13.11
CA VAL A 95 44.12 32.73 -13.36
C VAL A 95 45.27 32.51 -12.40
N VAL A 96 45.04 31.65 -11.42
CA VAL A 96 45.95 31.34 -10.34
C VAL A 96 46.42 29.89 -10.49
N ASP A 97 47.36 29.69 -11.40
CA ASP A 97 48.04 28.42 -11.68
C ASP A 97 49.56 28.59 -11.45
N ALA A 98 49.96 28.57 -10.18
CA ALA A 98 51.36 28.65 -9.81
C ALA A 98 52.05 27.28 -9.95
N ALA A 99 53.36 27.27 -10.22
CA ALA A 99 54.16 26.03 -10.25
C ALA A 99 54.33 25.36 -8.86
N ASP A 100 53.56 25.77 -7.85
CA ASP A 100 53.48 25.17 -6.54
C ASP A 100 52.02 25.07 -6.07
N ASN A 101 51.77 24.14 -5.15
CA ASN A 101 50.42 23.83 -4.65
C ASN A 101 50.18 24.48 -3.27
N HIS A 102 50.77 25.65 -3.01
CA HIS A 102 50.55 26.35 -1.75
C HIS A 102 49.19 27.04 -1.75
N PRO A 103 48.34 26.86 -0.72
CA PRO A 103 47.00 27.43 -0.70
C PRO A 103 47.04 28.97 -0.70
N VAL A 104 46.04 29.58 -1.33
CA VAL A 104 45.71 31.00 -1.13
C VAL A 104 44.95 31.10 0.19
N ASP A 105 45.62 31.62 1.22
CA ASP A 105 45.20 31.49 2.62
C ASP A 105 44.56 32.80 3.11
N LEU A 106 43.23 32.81 3.12
CA LEU A 106 42.33 33.88 3.58
C LEU A 106 41.67 33.53 4.92
N ARG A 107 42.28 32.63 5.71
CA ARG A 107 41.69 32.17 6.97
C ARG A 107 41.40 33.31 7.93
N GLY A 108 40.22 33.28 8.55
CA GLY A 108 39.79 34.31 9.49
C GLY A 108 39.66 35.71 8.90
N ALA A 109 39.72 35.87 7.57
CA ALA A 109 39.57 37.17 6.93
C ALA A 109 38.13 37.69 7.06
N THR A 110 37.97 39.01 7.16
CA THR A 110 36.67 39.68 7.09
C THR A 110 36.55 40.38 5.75
N ILE A 111 35.61 39.96 4.92
CA ILE A 111 35.43 40.46 3.56
C ILE A 111 33.99 40.96 3.43
N ASN A 112 33.74 42.19 2.95
CA ASN A 112 32.34 42.55 2.68
C ASN A 112 31.85 41.82 1.42
N ARG A 113 32.59 41.95 0.31
CA ARG A 113 32.28 41.26 -0.96
C ARG A 113 33.50 40.58 -1.58
N LEU A 114 33.39 39.28 -1.86
CA LEU A 114 34.39 38.48 -2.58
C LEU A 114 33.82 38.14 -3.96
N ASP A 115 34.53 38.52 -5.02
CA ASP A 115 34.11 38.27 -6.40
C ASP A 115 35.18 37.46 -7.14
N CYS A 116 34.93 36.17 -7.36
CA CYS A 116 35.78 35.27 -8.11
C CYS A 116 35.13 34.88 -9.45
N THR A 117 34.39 35.80 -10.08
CA THR A 117 33.69 35.54 -11.36
C THR A 117 34.66 35.21 -12.49
N ASP A 118 34.37 34.19 -13.31
CA ASP A 118 35.21 33.74 -14.42
C ASP A 118 36.68 33.45 -14.03
N SER A 119 36.93 32.92 -12.83
CA SER A 119 38.29 32.69 -12.32
C SER A 119 38.72 31.23 -12.32
N GLU A 120 40.04 31.01 -12.35
CA GLU A 120 40.65 29.67 -12.36
C GLU A 120 41.67 29.56 -11.23
N PHE A 121 41.48 28.61 -10.32
CA PHE A 121 42.40 28.34 -9.20
C PHE A 121 42.87 26.89 -9.23
N GLY A 122 44.11 26.67 -9.69
CA GLY A 122 44.76 25.34 -9.68
C GLY A 122 45.24 24.89 -8.29
N GLN A 123 45.21 25.79 -7.31
CA GLN A 123 45.57 25.56 -5.91
C GLN A 123 44.37 25.81 -5.01
N ARG A 124 44.38 25.27 -3.80
CA ARG A 124 43.30 25.46 -2.83
C ARG A 124 43.12 26.94 -2.46
N LEU A 125 41.86 27.39 -2.47
CA LEU A 125 41.42 28.65 -1.89
C LEU A 125 40.89 28.40 -0.48
N ASP A 126 41.58 28.91 0.53
CA ASP A 126 41.37 28.59 1.94
C ASP A 126 40.71 29.77 2.67
N LEU A 127 39.41 29.67 2.89
CA LEU A 127 38.50 30.64 3.51
C LEU A 127 38.08 30.21 4.93
N ARG A 128 38.84 29.31 5.58
CA ARG A 128 38.38 28.76 6.87
C ARG A 128 38.19 29.84 7.91
N GLY A 129 37.03 29.85 8.55
CA GLY A 129 36.61 30.86 9.51
C GLY A 129 36.58 32.28 8.98
N ALA A 130 36.60 32.48 7.66
CA ALA A 130 36.39 33.79 7.08
C ALA A 130 34.95 34.25 7.35
N THR A 131 34.77 35.56 7.50
CA THR A 131 33.46 36.19 7.57
C THR A 131 33.24 36.99 6.30
N VAL A 132 32.28 36.58 5.48
CA VAL A 132 31.84 37.35 4.31
C VAL A 132 30.47 37.96 4.60
N THR A 133 30.40 39.28 4.77
CA THR A 133 29.18 39.93 5.28
C THR A 133 28.11 40.19 4.23
N GLU A 134 28.49 40.24 2.95
CA GLU A 134 27.57 40.31 1.81
C GLU A 134 27.73 39.03 0.98
N THR A 135 28.32 39.12 -0.21
CA THR A 135 28.35 38.01 -1.18
C THR A 135 29.77 37.49 -1.40
N ALA A 136 29.93 36.17 -1.43
CA ALA A 136 31.08 35.46 -1.99
C ALA A 136 30.65 34.76 -3.28
N THR A 137 31.07 35.31 -4.43
CA THR A 137 30.78 34.74 -5.75
C THR A 137 31.96 33.92 -6.24
N PHE A 138 31.67 32.69 -6.65
CA PHE A 138 32.57 31.75 -7.31
C PHE A 138 31.91 31.35 -8.63
N ASP A 139 32.58 31.65 -9.73
CA ASP A 139 32.19 31.19 -11.07
C ASP A 139 33.49 30.87 -11.81
N GLY A 140 33.67 29.63 -12.25
CA GLY A 140 34.90 29.15 -12.88
C GLY A 140 35.40 27.80 -12.36
N THR A 141 36.71 27.56 -12.46
CA THR A 141 37.33 26.24 -12.20
C THR A 141 38.24 26.26 -10.98
N TYR A 142 38.04 25.34 -10.04
CA TYR A 142 38.77 25.30 -8.78
C TYR A 142 39.26 23.89 -8.48
N HIS A 143 40.49 23.76 -7.99
CA HIS A 143 40.91 22.49 -7.40
C HIS A 143 40.17 22.24 -6.08
N GLU A 144 40.22 23.19 -5.15
CA GLU A 144 39.56 23.07 -3.85
C GLU A 144 39.16 24.44 -3.32
N ILE A 145 37.93 24.56 -2.82
CA ILE A 145 37.47 25.70 -2.02
C ILE A 145 37.21 25.19 -0.60
N ASP A 146 37.98 25.68 0.38
CA ASP A 146 37.92 25.26 1.78
C ASP A 146 37.34 26.42 2.62
N ALA A 147 36.04 26.40 2.85
CA ALA A 147 35.28 27.40 3.60
C ALA A 147 34.75 26.86 4.94
N ARG A 148 35.46 25.90 5.55
CA ARG A 148 35.08 25.34 6.85
C ARG A 148 34.99 26.39 7.94
N HIS A 149 34.00 26.29 8.80
CA HIS A 149 33.72 27.26 9.88
C HIS A 149 33.49 28.69 9.40
N ALA A 150 33.34 28.95 8.09
CA ALA A 150 33.12 30.29 7.57
C ALA A 150 31.70 30.76 7.90
N THR A 151 31.53 32.08 8.03
CA THR A 151 30.22 32.72 8.11
C THR A 151 30.05 33.57 6.86
N ILE A 152 29.13 33.20 5.97
CA ILE A 152 28.93 33.89 4.70
C ILE A 152 27.44 34.19 4.56
N ALA A 153 27.07 35.46 4.37
CA ALA A 153 25.66 35.78 4.15
C ALA A 153 25.17 35.15 2.83
N GLU A 154 25.84 35.40 1.71
CA GLU A 154 25.47 34.82 0.41
C GLU A 154 26.67 34.15 -0.28
N ALA A 155 26.67 32.82 -0.35
CA ALA A 155 27.69 32.04 -1.07
C ALA A 155 27.13 31.57 -2.43
N VAL A 156 27.69 32.07 -3.53
CA VAL A 156 27.22 31.81 -4.89
C VAL A 156 28.28 31.00 -5.64
N PHE A 157 28.00 29.75 -5.94
CA PHE A 157 28.82 28.78 -6.68
C PHE A 157 28.19 28.39 -8.03
N THR A 158 27.43 29.30 -8.64
CA THR A 158 26.70 29.03 -9.88
C THR A 158 27.65 28.64 -11.01
N GLY A 159 27.44 27.46 -11.61
CA GLY A 159 28.24 26.97 -12.74
C GLY A 159 29.68 26.59 -12.40
N VAL A 160 30.06 26.56 -11.11
CA VAL A 160 31.41 26.19 -10.66
C VAL A 160 31.73 24.76 -11.08
N THR A 161 32.95 24.56 -11.59
CA THR A 161 33.56 23.24 -11.72
C THR A 161 34.65 23.10 -10.66
N ALA A 162 34.49 22.19 -9.71
CA ALA A 162 35.50 21.98 -8.68
C ALA A 162 35.73 20.51 -8.33
N ASP A 163 36.97 20.14 -7.98
CA ASP A 163 37.23 18.81 -7.46
C ASP A 163 36.64 18.67 -6.05
N ARG A 164 36.78 19.69 -5.20
CA ARG A 164 36.25 19.69 -3.84
C ARG A 164 35.74 21.06 -3.37
N VAL A 165 34.57 21.09 -2.74
CA VAL A 165 34.09 22.24 -1.96
C VAL A 165 33.82 21.76 -0.53
N ASP A 166 34.50 22.36 0.46
CA ASP A 166 34.39 21.99 1.86
C ASP A 166 33.78 23.15 2.66
N ILE A 167 32.51 22.99 3.06
CA ILE A 167 31.74 23.96 3.85
C ILE A 167 31.36 23.37 5.20
N ARG A 168 32.13 22.41 5.74
CA ARG A 168 31.85 21.83 7.05
C ARG A 168 31.81 22.87 8.15
N ASP A 169 30.86 22.72 9.07
CA ASP A 169 30.62 23.64 10.18
C ASP A 169 30.40 25.11 9.75
N ALA A 170 30.12 25.37 8.46
CA ALA A 170 29.89 26.73 7.97
C ALA A 170 28.49 27.23 8.35
N GLN A 171 28.36 28.54 8.47
CA GLN A 171 27.08 29.23 8.68
C GLN A 171 26.80 30.09 7.45
N LEU A 172 25.80 29.68 6.66
CA LEU A 172 25.46 30.29 5.39
C LEU A 172 24.00 30.76 5.43
N ASP A 173 23.71 32.05 5.25
CA ASP A 173 22.29 32.45 5.14
C ASP A 173 21.71 31.94 3.82
N THR A 174 22.50 31.99 2.73
CA THR A 174 22.17 31.43 1.43
C THR A 174 23.40 30.78 0.78
N ALA A 175 23.22 29.59 0.19
CA ALA A 175 24.22 28.87 -0.57
C ALA A 175 23.65 28.35 -1.89
N THR A 176 24.15 28.84 -3.02
CA THR A 176 23.68 28.47 -4.36
C THR A 176 24.75 27.71 -5.13
N PHE A 177 24.46 26.49 -5.54
CA PHE A 177 25.26 25.60 -6.38
C PHE A 177 24.55 25.30 -7.72
N GLU A 178 23.71 26.21 -8.20
CA GLU A 178 22.95 26.03 -9.44
C GLU A 178 23.91 25.67 -10.59
N ARG A 179 23.65 24.53 -11.25
CA ARG A 179 24.46 24.01 -12.38
C ARG A 179 25.94 23.76 -12.05
N ALA A 180 26.31 23.65 -10.78
CA ALA A 180 27.67 23.30 -10.38
C ALA A 180 28.00 21.85 -10.80
N VAL A 181 29.27 21.60 -11.11
CA VAL A 181 29.83 20.28 -11.38
C VAL A 181 30.93 20.02 -10.37
N LEU A 182 30.62 19.21 -9.36
CA LEU A 182 31.49 18.96 -8.22
C LEU A 182 31.85 17.47 -8.17
N SER A 183 33.14 17.16 -8.03
CA SER A 183 33.50 15.77 -7.73
C SER A 183 33.13 15.44 -6.28
N GLU A 184 33.40 16.37 -5.36
CA GLU A 184 33.07 16.24 -3.94
C GLU A 184 32.53 17.56 -3.36
N ILE A 185 31.48 17.47 -2.55
CA ILE A 185 31.09 18.53 -1.62
C ILE A 185 30.93 17.97 -0.22
N ASP A 186 31.46 18.68 0.77
CA ASP A 186 31.42 18.29 2.17
C ASP A 186 30.74 19.41 2.98
N ALA A 187 29.45 19.21 3.27
CA ALA A 187 28.57 20.12 3.99
C ALA A 187 28.20 19.65 5.39
N ARG A 188 29.01 18.75 5.95
CA ARG A 188 28.75 18.17 7.26
C ARG A 188 28.69 19.19 8.35
N ASP A 189 27.69 19.05 9.22
CA ASP A 189 27.48 19.91 10.37
C ASP A 189 27.32 21.41 10.00
N ALA A 190 27.09 21.74 8.72
CA ALA A 190 26.84 23.10 8.27
C ALA A 190 25.39 23.52 8.59
N THR A 191 25.19 24.82 8.83
CA THR A 191 23.85 25.42 8.96
C THR A 191 23.61 26.35 7.79
N ILE A 192 22.60 26.06 6.98
CA ILE A 192 22.25 26.80 5.77
C ILE A 192 20.80 27.27 5.86
N GLY A 193 20.54 28.57 5.71
CA GLY A 193 19.18 29.09 5.60
C GLY A 193 18.51 28.57 4.33
N THR A 194 19.00 29.01 3.17
CA THR A 194 18.52 28.55 1.86
C THR A 194 19.64 27.88 1.08
N ALA A 195 19.45 26.60 0.71
CA ALA A 195 20.37 25.83 -0.11
C ALA A 195 19.77 25.53 -1.50
N THR A 196 20.49 25.81 -2.58
CA THR A 196 20.01 25.54 -3.96
C THR A 196 21.05 24.76 -4.74
N PHE A 197 20.75 23.51 -5.07
CA PHE A 197 21.54 22.60 -5.89
C PHE A 197 20.87 22.30 -7.24
N ASP A 198 19.96 23.16 -7.69
CA ASP A 198 19.20 22.95 -8.92
C ASP A 198 20.11 22.70 -10.11
N ARG A 199 19.86 21.59 -10.82
CA ARG A 199 20.65 21.13 -11.98
C ARG A 199 22.14 20.94 -11.69
N ALA A 200 22.55 20.82 -10.43
CA ALA A 200 23.92 20.47 -10.07
C ALA A 200 24.22 19.01 -10.40
N SER A 201 25.47 18.70 -10.66
CA SER A 201 25.99 17.34 -10.81
C SER A 201 27.06 17.13 -9.76
N VAL A 202 26.82 16.22 -8.82
CA VAL A 202 27.72 15.93 -7.70
C VAL A 202 27.91 14.42 -7.58
N THR A 203 29.15 13.96 -7.50
CA THR A 203 29.46 12.52 -7.43
C THR A 203 29.68 12.00 -6.00
N ASP A 204 30.14 12.83 -5.07
CA ASP A 204 30.36 12.47 -3.67
C ASP A 204 29.83 13.63 -2.81
N ALA A 205 28.55 13.54 -2.46
CA ALA A 205 27.81 14.64 -1.84
C ALA A 205 27.58 14.37 -0.35
N GLY A 206 28.46 14.87 0.50
CA GLY A 206 28.36 14.74 1.95
C GLY A 206 27.49 15.82 2.57
N PHE A 207 26.25 15.48 2.92
CA PHE A 207 25.29 16.30 3.63
C PHE A 207 25.00 15.76 5.05
N ASP A 208 25.79 14.82 5.59
CA ASP A 208 25.49 14.24 6.90
C ASP A 208 25.48 15.29 8.02
N ARG A 209 24.42 15.24 8.84
CA ARG A 209 24.12 16.21 9.92
C ARG A 209 24.03 17.68 9.46
N VAL A 210 23.80 17.95 8.18
CA VAL A 210 23.54 19.33 7.72
C VAL A 210 22.18 19.80 8.26
N THR A 211 22.08 21.08 8.62
CA THR A 211 20.79 21.72 8.93
C THR A 211 20.45 22.72 7.81
N VAL A 212 19.34 22.49 7.12
CA VAL A 212 18.84 23.34 6.02
C VAL A 212 17.41 23.76 6.30
N GLU A 213 17.11 25.06 6.34
CA GLU A 213 15.71 25.51 6.51
C GLU A 213 14.91 25.31 5.19
N GLU A 214 15.47 25.73 4.06
CA GLU A 214 14.87 25.58 2.72
C GLU A 214 15.87 25.02 1.71
N GLY A 215 15.69 23.77 1.28
CA GLY A 215 16.55 23.07 0.33
C GLY A 215 15.87 22.79 -1.02
N SER A 216 16.51 23.15 -2.12
CA SER A 216 16.07 22.86 -3.49
C SER A 216 17.15 22.10 -4.25
N PHE A 217 16.80 20.93 -4.78
CA PHE A 217 17.68 20.02 -5.53
C PHE A 217 17.04 19.67 -6.89
N GLN A 218 16.27 20.59 -7.46
CA GLN A 218 15.45 20.28 -8.63
C GLN A 218 16.32 19.92 -9.83
N HIS A 219 16.04 18.77 -10.45
CA HIS A 219 16.84 18.24 -11.56
C HIS A 219 18.33 18.03 -11.24
N ALA A 220 18.72 17.95 -9.97
CA ALA A 220 20.10 17.64 -9.59
C ALA A 220 20.43 16.18 -9.89
N THR A 221 21.69 15.88 -10.19
CA THR A 221 22.24 14.52 -10.24
C THR A 221 23.21 14.36 -9.08
N LEU A 222 22.86 13.48 -8.15
CA LEU A 222 23.57 13.27 -6.90
C LEU A 222 23.94 11.79 -6.82
N GLU A 223 25.17 11.45 -7.17
CA GLU A 223 25.72 10.10 -6.99
C GLU A 223 26.30 10.02 -5.57
N MET A 224 26.15 8.86 -4.90
CA MET A 224 26.68 8.59 -3.56
C MET A 224 26.40 9.71 -2.55
N ALA A 225 25.20 10.27 -2.59
CA ALA A 225 24.82 11.36 -1.70
C ALA A 225 24.46 10.83 -0.31
N ASP A 226 25.06 11.44 0.70
CA ASP A 226 24.90 11.08 2.09
C ASP A 226 24.15 12.20 2.84
N PHE A 227 22.87 11.97 3.14
CA PHE A 227 22.01 12.85 3.95
C PHE A 227 21.79 12.28 5.37
N ASP A 228 22.65 11.37 5.83
CA ASP A 228 22.53 10.69 7.13
C ASP A 228 22.42 11.73 8.27
N GLU A 229 21.38 11.60 9.10
CA GLU A 229 21.08 12.54 10.20
C GLU A 229 20.90 14.02 9.79
N ALA A 230 20.68 14.33 8.50
CA ALA A 230 20.40 15.70 8.07
C ALA A 230 19.03 16.20 8.56
N THR A 231 18.86 17.51 8.67
CA THR A 231 17.59 18.15 9.06
C THR A 231 17.18 19.17 8.01
N PHE A 232 15.98 19.01 7.46
CA PHE A 232 15.38 19.92 6.50
C PHE A 232 14.06 20.49 7.02
N GLY A 233 13.92 21.82 7.03
CA GLY A 233 12.60 22.45 7.20
C GLY A 233 11.70 22.11 6.01
N THR A 234 12.21 22.33 4.79
CA THR A 234 11.61 21.86 3.53
C THR A 234 12.68 21.35 2.57
N GLY A 235 12.42 20.23 1.90
CA GLY A 235 13.28 19.65 0.86
C GLY A 235 12.52 19.39 -0.44
N ASP A 236 12.93 20.05 -1.52
CA ASP A 236 12.39 19.84 -2.87
C ASP A 236 13.39 19.10 -3.77
N PHE A 237 13.09 17.86 -4.10
CA PHE A 237 13.86 16.97 -4.95
C PHE A 237 13.15 16.69 -6.29
N TYR A 238 12.34 17.64 -6.79
CA TYR A 238 11.61 17.52 -8.06
C TYR A 238 12.53 17.09 -9.22
N HIS A 239 12.26 15.90 -9.78
CA HIS A 239 13.06 15.29 -10.84
C HIS A 239 14.58 15.18 -10.55
N ALA A 240 14.98 15.12 -9.28
CA ALA A 240 16.36 14.80 -8.91
C ALA A 240 16.69 13.34 -9.25
N THR A 241 17.95 13.05 -9.56
CA THR A 241 18.47 11.71 -9.82
C THR A 241 19.46 11.33 -8.74
N PHE A 242 19.23 10.17 -8.14
CA PHE A 242 20.05 9.61 -7.07
C PHE A 242 20.63 8.26 -7.50
N ASP A 243 21.95 8.14 -7.38
CA ASP A 243 22.63 6.85 -7.50
C ASP A 243 23.17 6.44 -6.13
N GLU A 244 22.56 5.44 -5.50
CA GLU A 244 22.90 4.97 -4.15
C GLU A 244 22.91 6.09 -3.09
N ALA A 245 21.75 6.75 -2.89
CA ALA A 245 21.61 7.83 -1.91
C ALA A 245 21.14 7.33 -0.54
N ASP A 246 21.70 7.95 0.49
CA ASP A 246 21.45 7.63 1.90
C ASP A 246 20.66 8.77 2.56
N PHE A 247 19.45 8.48 3.02
CA PHE A 247 18.53 9.37 3.74
C PHE A 247 18.19 8.81 5.13
N ARG A 248 19.07 7.97 5.68
CA ARG A 248 18.86 7.35 6.98
C ARG A 248 18.89 8.39 8.10
N TRP A 249 17.93 8.32 9.00
CA TRP A 249 17.77 9.30 10.10
C TRP A 249 17.60 10.77 9.65
N THR A 250 17.27 11.03 8.38
CA THR A 250 17.03 12.40 7.88
C THR A 250 15.66 12.91 8.32
N ASP A 251 15.63 13.97 9.11
CA ASP A 251 14.38 14.64 9.52
C ASP A 251 13.94 15.62 8.43
N PHE A 252 12.79 15.34 7.82
CA PHE A 252 12.13 16.24 6.88
C PHE A 252 10.86 16.81 7.52
N GLY A 253 10.78 18.13 7.68
CA GLY A 253 9.51 18.79 7.96
C GLY A 253 8.53 18.64 6.80
N THR A 254 9.01 18.72 5.56
CA THR A 254 8.26 18.37 4.34
C THR A 254 9.22 17.97 3.23
N ALA A 255 9.04 16.79 2.65
CA ALA A 255 9.86 16.30 1.53
C ALA A 255 9.04 16.05 0.27
N ARG A 256 9.53 16.55 -0.88
CA ARG A 256 8.93 16.30 -2.20
C ARG A 256 9.94 15.60 -3.10
N PHE A 257 9.67 14.35 -3.44
CA PHE A 257 10.44 13.53 -4.38
C PHE A 257 9.70 13.37 -5.73
N TYR A 258 8.80 14.30 -6.07
CA TYR A 258 7.99 14.19 -7.28
C TYR A 258 8.84 13.96 -8.53
N GLY A 259 8.61 12.86 -9.23
CA GLY A 259 9.33 12.55 -10.47
C GLY A 259 10.82 12.24 -10.30
N ALA A 260 11.31 12.04 -9.07
CA ALA A 260 12.70 11.72 -8.79
C ALA A 260 13.05 10.28 -9.22
N THR A 261 14.33 10.05 -9.50
CA THR A 261 14.84 8.76 -9.95
C THR A 261 15.85 8.18 -8.97
N PHE A 262 15.72 6.90 -8.61
CA PHE A 262 16.63 6.19 -7.69
C PHE A 262 17.12 4.86 -8.26
N SER A 263 18.43 4.66 -8.39
CA SER A 263 18.98 3.29 -8.55
C SER A 263 18.93 2.49 -7.23
N GLY A 264 19.07 3.22 -6.12
CA GLY A 264 19.04 2.76 -4.75
C GLY A 264 18.83 3.95 -3.83
N GLY A 265 17.82 3.88 -2.96
CA GLY A 265 17.56 4.87 -1.92
C GLY A 265 17.33 4.17 -0.57
N TYR A 266 18.02 4.67 0.47
CA TYR A 266 17.92 4.15 1.83
C TYR A 266 17.29 5.19 2.74
N PHE A 267 16.17 4.83 3.35
CA PHE A 267 15.42 5.61 4.33
C PHE A 267 15.24 4.66 5.53
N ASN A 268 15.37 5.12 6.77
CA ASN A 268 15.03 4.27 7.93
C ASN A 268 14.81 5.13 9.18
N GLU A 269 14.10 4.54 10.15
CA GLU A 269 13.97 5.07 11.52
C GLU A 269 13.53 6.54 11.60
N THR A 270 12.76 7.02 10.62
CA THR A 270 12.30 8.41 10.51
C THR A 270 10.82 8.49 10.12
N SER A 271 10.16 9.58 10.49
CA SER A 271 8.80 9.90 10.05
C SER A 271 8.87 10.63 8.71
N TYR A 272 8.09 10.19 7.73
CA TYR A 272 7.93 10.88 6.44
C TYR A 272 6.45 11.24 6.24
N ASP A 273 5.92 11.99 7.19
CA ASP A 273 4.53 12.45 7.14
C ASP A 273 4.35 13.40 5.95
N GLU A 274 3.25 13.21 5.20
CA GLU A 274 2.91 13.96 3.98
C GLU A 274 3.99 13.94 2.88
N ALA A 275 4.93 12.99 2.92
CA ALA A 275 5.97 12.89 1.92
C ALA A 275 5.41 12.50 0.55
N VAL A 276 5.92 13.17 -0.50
CA VAL A 276 5.43 13.01 -1.87
C VAL A 276 6.44 12.22 -2.70
N PHE A 277 6.20 10.92 -2.86
CA PHE A 277 6.90 10.02 -3.79
C PHE A 277 6.14 9.84 -5.12
N GLU A 278 5.24 10.79 -5.45
CA GLU A 278 4.44 10.75 -6.67
C GLU A 278 5.35 10.67 -7.92
N ARG A 279 5.08 9.72 -8.81
CA ARG A 279 5.80 9.50 -10.08
C ARG A 279 7.30 9.24 -9.92
N VAL A 280 7.73 8.76 -8.75
CA VAL A 280 9.11 8.31 -8.55
C VAL A 280 9.41 7.11 -9.42
N GLU A 281 10.58 7.09 -10.06
CA GLU A 281 11.09 5.92 -10.79
C GLU A 281 12.27 5.33 -10.00
N ALA A 282 12.12 4.12 -9.47
CA ALA A 282 13.17 3.47 -8.71
C ALA A 282 13.48 2.05 -9.17
N GLU A 283 14.75 1.64 -9.06
CA GLU A 283 15.07 0.20 -9.04
C GLU A 283 14.79 -0.37 -7.65
N ARG A 284 15.32 0.28 -6.60
CA ARG A 284 15.23 -0.19 -5.21
C ARG A 284 14.99 0.98 -4.28
N LEU A 285 13.99 0.84 -3.43
CA LEU A 285 13.77 1.72 -2.28
C LEU A 285 13.70 0.88 -1.01
N TYR A 286 14.43 1.30 0.01
CA TYR A 286 14.45 0.68 1.32
C TYR A 286 13.98 1.70 2.33
N LEU A 287 12.83 1.48 2.95
CA LEU A 287 12.26 2.27 4.02
C LEU A 287 11.80 1.37 5.20
N PRO A 288 12.68 0.56 5.82
CA PRO A 288 12.31 -0.18 7.03
C PRO A 288 12.18 0.71 8.26
N ASP A 289 11.34 0.29 9.19
CA ASP A 289 11.16 0.96 10.50
C ASP A 289 10.75 2.44 10.35
N VAL A 290 9.95 2.78 9.33
CA VAL A 290 9.46 4.16 9.10
C VAL A 290 7.99 4.31 9.44
N THR A 291 7.58 5.55 9.72
CA THR A 291 6.15 5.93 9.77
C THR A 291 5.82 6.80 8.57
N LEU A 292 4.78 6.41 7.82
CA LEU A 292 4.27 7.10 6.64
C LEU A 292 2.81 7.49 6.88
N THR A 293 2.58 8.68 7.44
CA THR A 293 1.24 9.23 7.60
C THR A 293 0.90 10.11 6.41
N ASP A 294 -0.20 9.84 5.71
CA ASP A 294 -0.69 10.60 4.55
C ASP A 294 0.37 10.82 3.45
N ALA A 295 1.34 9.91 3.35
CA ALA A 295 2.33 9.89 2.28
C ALA A 295 1.71 9.35 0.97
N THR A 296 2.28 9.74 -0.17
CA THR A 296 1.81 9.26 -1.48
C THR A 296 2.93 8.68 -2.33
N PHE A 297 2.69 7.50 -2.88
CA PHE A 297 3.46 6.81 -3.91
C PHE A 297 2.68 6.76 -5.24
N ALA A 298 1.75 7.70 -5.46
CA ALA A 298 0.91 7.69 -6.64
C ALA A 298 1.73 7.70 -7.94
N ASP A 299 1.35 6.88 -8.92
CA ASP A 299 2.06 6.69 -10.19
C ASP A 299 3.56 6.30 -10.05
N ALA A 300 4.02 5.86 -8.87
CA ALA A 300 5.41 5.46 -8.70
C ALA A 300 5.72 4.13 -9.42
N VAL A 301 6.90 4.02 -10.02
CA VAL A 301 7.36 2.82 -10.71
C VAL A 301 8.58 2.27 -9.99
N VAL A 302 8.44 1.12 -9.34
CA VAL A 302 9.52 0.44 -8.61
C VAL A 302 9.83 -0.90 -9.26
N SER A 303 10.87 -0.92 -10.10
CA SER A 303 11.16 -2.01 -11.02
C SER A 303 11.83 -3.25 -10.40
N MET A 304 12.29 -3.19 -9.15
CA MET A 304 12.81 -4.39 -8.45
C MET A 304 12.20 -4.62 -7.08
N LYS A 305 12.29 -3.65 -6.15
CA LYS A 305 11.68 -3.80 -4.83
C LYS A 305 11.49 -2.48 -4.09
N LEU A 306 10.34 -2.37 -3.42
CA LEU A 306 10.05 -1.45 -2.35
C LEU A 306 10.02 -2.24 -1.04
N VAL A 307 10.96 -1.97 -0.14
CA VAL A 307 11.10 -2.69 1.14
C VAL A 307 10.69 -1.76 2.26
N VAL A 308 9.71 -2.17 3.05
CA VAL A 308 9.02 -1.37 4.07
C VAL A 308 8.62 -2.25 5.24
N HIS A 309 9.49 -3.19 5.61
CA HIS A 309 9.25 -4.10 6.73
C HIS A 309 9.31 -3.36 8.06
N ASP A 310 8.56 -3.84 9.06
CA ASP A 310 8.45 -3.22 10.39
C ASP A 310 7.97 -1.75 10.36
N SER A 311 7.41 -1.29 9.23
CA SER A 311 6.96 0.09 9.04
C SER A 311 5.47 0.28 9.34
N VAL A 312 5.04 1.52 9.53
CA VAL A 312 3.64 1.89 9.74
C VAL A 312 3.16 2.81 8.63
N PHE A 313 2.14 2.36 7.91
CA PHE A 313 1.39 3.14 6.91
C PHE A 313 0.09 3.60 7.53
N VAL A 314 -0.17 4.90 7.51
CA VAL A 314 -1.45 5.47 7.93
C VAL A 314 -1.97 6.35 6.81
N GLY A 315 -3.03 5.92 6.12
CA GLY A 315 -3.61 6.68 5.00
C GLY A 315 -2.69 6.82 3.78
N THR A 316 -1.69 5.94 3.63
CA THR A 316 -0.74 6.01 2.51
C THR A 316 -1.42 5.65 1.19
N ASP A 317 -1.19 6.48 0.17
CA ASP A 317 -1.77 6.33 -1.17
C ASP A 317 -0.76 5.70 -2.15
N PHE A 318 -1.15 4.59 -2.80
CA PHE A 318 -0.39 3.91 -3.85
C PHE A 318 -1.08 3.98 -5.23
N ALA A 319 -2.01 4.92 -5.43
CA ALA A 319 -2.82 4.99 -6.64
C ALA A 319 -1.99 4.99 -7.93
N GLY A 320 -2.26 4.07 -8.86
CA GLY A 320 -1.55 3.97 -10.14
C GLY A 320 -0.11 3.47 -10.05
N ALA A 321 0.39 3.07 -8.89
CA ALA A 321 1.75 2.59 -8.74
C ALA A 321 1.98 1.24 -9.46
N ASP A 322 3.19 1.06 -10.00
CA ASP A 322 3.66 -0.18 -10.64
C ASP A 322 4.89 -0.69 -9.88
N ILE A 323 4.70 -1.73 -9.07
CA ILE A 323 5.69 -2.23 -8.12
C ILE A 323 5.95 -3.71 -8.38
N GLU A 324 7.18 -4.06 -8.81
CA GLU A 324 7.57 -5.46 -9.02
C GLU A 324 7.49 -6.27 -7.72
N ARG A 325 7.91 -5.68 -6.60
CA ARG A 325 7.81 -6.32 -5.29
C ARG A 325 7.66 -5.32 -4.17
N LEU A 326 6.55 -5.42 -3.43
CA LEU A 326 6.28 -4.66 -2.23
C LEU A 326 6.46 -5.58 -1.02
N ASP A 327 7.53 -5.38 -0.26
CA ASP A 327 7.86 -6.13 0.95
C ASP A 327 7.46 -5.33 2.20
N ALA A 328 6.23 -5.54 2.66
CA ALA A 328 5.63 -4.95 3.84
C ALA A 328 5.46 -6.01 4.96
N THR A 329 6.47 -6.89 5.09
CA THR A 329 6.55 -7.90 6.16
C THR A 329 6.53 -7.22 7.54
N ASP A 330 5.75 -7.74 8.48
CA ASP A 330 5.59 -7.21 9.85
C ASP A 330 5.16 -5.73 9.92
N ALA A 331 4.68 -5.15 8.82
CA ALA A 331 4.22 -3.77 8.76
C ALA A 331 2.79 -3.58 9.30
N ALA A 332 2.45 -2.37 9.74
CA ALA A 332 1.08 -1.95 10.03
C ALA A 332 0.52 -1.18 8.84
N VAL A 333 -0.42 -1.76 8.10
CA VAL A 333 -1.09 -1.14 6.95
C VAL A 333 -2.46 -0.63 7.38
N VAL A 334 -2.54 0.66 7.71
CA VAL A 334 -3.71 1.30 8.32
C VAL A 334 -4.34 2.27 7.32
N GLY A 335 -5.50 1.89 6.77
CA GLY A 335 -6.26 2.72 5.82
C GLY A 335 -5.50 3.05 4.54
N ALA A 336 -4.49 2.26 4.16
CA ALA A 336 -3.75 2.49 2.93
C ALA A 336 -4.62 2.17 1.70
N GLU A 337 -4.45 2.98 0.65
CA GLU A 337 -5.22 2.92 -0.59
C GLU A 337 -4.35 2.42 -1.75
N PHE A 338 -4.85 1.42 -2.48
CA PHE A 338 -4.23 0.82 -3.65
C PHE A 338 -5.27 0.85 -4.78
N ALA A 339 -5.46 2.01 -5.39
CA ALA A 339 -6.35 2.18 -6.54
C ALA A 339 -5.56 2.03 -7.84
N ASP A 340 -6.10 1.34 -8.85
CA ASP A 340 -5.45 1.18 -10.17
C ASP A 340 -3.97 0.72 -10.09
N THR A 341 -3.61 -0.04 -9.05
CA THR A 341 -2.22 -0.41 -8.74
C THR A 341 -1.85 -1.74 -9.39
N THR A 342 -0.61 -1.89 -9.86
CA THR A 342 -0.05 -3.17 -10.28
C THR A 342 1.06 -3.60 -9.32
N VAL A 343 0.91 -4.77 -8.69
CA VAL A 343 1.94 -5.33 -7.80
C VAL A 343 2.20 -6.79 -8.14
N ALA A 344 3.40 -7.12 -8.64
CA ALA A 344 3.69 -8.51 -9.02
C ALA A 344 3.90 -9.44 -7.80
N ASP A 345 4.50 -8.94 -6.72
CA ASP A 345 4.69 -9.70 -5.47
C ASP A 345 4.46 -8.80 -4.24
N LEU A 346 3.26 -8.88 -3.67
CA LEU A 346 2.86 -8.21 -2.44
C LEU A 346 3.08 -9.13 -1.24
N GLN A 347 4.02 -8.77 -0.38
CA GLN A 347 4.39 -9.51 0.83
C GLN A 347 3.95 -8.74 2.07
N LEU A 348 3.08 -9.36 2.86
CA LEU A 348 2.43 -8.86 4.07
C LEU A 348 2.55 -9.90 5.19
N ASP A 349 3.56 -10.78 5.13
CA ASP A 349 3.81 -11.81 6.13
C ASP A 349 3.88 -11.16 7.54
N GLY A 350 3.06 -11.60 8.50
CA GLY A 350 3.03 -11.04 9.86
C GLY A 350 2.40 -9.64 10.02
N ALA A 351 1.97 -9.01 8.93
CA ALA A 351 1.46 -7.63 8.95
C ALA A 351 0.14 -7.46 9.72
N THR A 352 -0.10 -6.23 10.19
CA THR A 352 -1.40 -5.79 10.69
C THR A 352 -2.15 -5.04 9.59
N LEU A 353 -3.28 -5.59 9.13
CA LEU A 353 -4.12 -5.02 8.09
C LEU A 353 -5.32 -4.33 8.73
N ALA A 354 -5.26 -3.01 8.91
CA ALA A 354 -6.34 -2.20 9.45
C ALA A 354 -7.06 -1.43 8.35
N SER A 355 -8.09 -2.05 7.79
CA SER A 355 -8.88 -1.53 6.68
C SER A 355 -8.15 -1.06 5.40
N PRO A 356 -7.13 -1.77 4.87
CA PRO A 356 -6.58 -1.41 3.56
C PRO A 356 -7.62 -1.60 2.44
N GLN A 357 -7.59 -0.70 1.45
CA GLN A 357 -8.48 -0.74 0.28
C GLN A 357 -7.68 -0.97 -1.00
N PHE A 358 -8.03 -2.03 -1.74
CA PHE A 358 -7.55 -2.32 -3.08
C PHE A 358 -8.72 -2.16 -4.04
N GLU A 359 -8.59 -1.28 -5.03
CA GLU A 359 -9.61 -1.00 -6.03
C GLU A 359 -9.00 -1.06 -7.43
N ASP A 360 -9.68 -1.72 -8.38
CA ASP A 360 -9.28 -1.79 -9.79
C ASP A 360 -7.80 -2.24 -10.01
N SER A 361 -7.25 -3.03 -9.08
CA SER A 361 -5.82 -3.35 -9.01
C SER A 361 -5.49 -4.77 -9.48
N ASP A 362 -4.28 -4.95 -10.00
CA ASP A 362 -3.73 -6.23 -10.46
C ASP A 362 -2.60 -6.70 -9.52
N ILE A 363 -2.78 -7.86 -8.90
CA ILE A 363 -1.85 -8.43 -7.92
C ILE A 363 -1.53 -9.87 -8.33
N ASP A 364 -0.37 -10.11 -8.93
CA ASP A 364 0.01 -11.46 -9.38
C ASP A 364 0.16 -12.42 -8.19
N ARG A 365 0.75 -11.94 -7.09
CA ARG A 365 0.90 -12.71 -5.84
C ARG A 365 0.65 -11.84 -4.61
N LEU A 366 -0.33 -12.23 -3.81
CA LEU A 366 -0.61 -11.69 -2.48
C LEU A 366 -0.24 -12.71 -1.42
N ARG A 367 0.80 -12.43 -0.63
CA ARG A 367 1.23 -13.23 0.50
C ARG A 367 0.93 -12.49 1.80
N ALA A 368 0.03 -13.01 2.59
CA ALA A 368 -0.36 -12.48 3.89
C ALA A 368 -0.55 -13.64 4.91
N PRO A 369 0.48 -14.49 5.14
CA PRO A 369 0.45 -15.45 6.22
C PRO A 369 0.59 -14.74 7.58
N ASP A 370 0.03 -15.36 8.62
CA ASP A 370 0.18 -14.91 10.00
C ASP A 370 -0.28 -13.47 10.30
N VAL A 371 -1.22 -12.93 9.51
CA VAL A 371 -1.66 -11.53 9.64
C VAL A 371 -2.70 -11.29 10.73
N THR A 372 -2.75 -10.03 11.20
CA THR A 372 -3.84 -9.52 12.04
C THR A 372 -4.78 -8.67 11.18
N CYS A 373 -6.07 -9.02 11.12
CA CYS A 373 -7.05 -8.25 10.33
C CYS A 373 -7.99 -7.42 11.23
N LEU A 374 -8.00 -6.11 11.03
CA LEU A 374 -8.81 -5.15 11.78
C LEU A 374 -9.75 -4.42 10.81
N GLY A 375 -11.05 -4.43 11.12
CA GLY A 375 -12.03 -3.78 10.26
C GLY A 375 -12.26 -4.53 8.94
N THR A 376 -12.08 -3.83 7.81
CA THR A 376 -12.46 -4.28 6.47
C THR A 376 -11.27 -4.31 5.50
N VAL A 377 -10.77 -5.50 5.16
CA VAL A 377 -9.83 -5.67 4.04
C VAL A 377 -10.63 -5.67 2.74
N GLY A 378 -10.52 -4.61 1.95
CA GLY A 378 -11.28 -4.43 0.73
C GLY A 378 -10.48 -4.79 -0.52
N LEU A 379 -10.98 -5.72 -1.33
CA LEU A 379 -10.52 -5.95 -2.70
C LEU A 379 -11.74 -5.80 -3.62
N HIS A 380 -11.82 -4.67 -4.34
CA HIS A 380 -12.91 -4.35 -5.25
C HIS A 380 -12.43 -4.35 -6.70
N ASP A 381 -13.11 -5.12 -7.55
CA ASP A 381 -12.80 -5.26 -8.99
C ASP A 381 -11.31 -5.56 -9.29
N CYS A 382 -10.64 -6.26 -8.37
CA CYS A 382 -9.23 -6.60 -8.52
C CYS A 382 -9.02 -7.88 -9.34
N ALA A 383 -7.83 -8.04 -9.91
CA ALA A 383 -7.32 -9.30 -10.42
C ALA A 383 -6.24 -9.81 -9.45
N VAL A 384 -6.40 -11.03 -8.93
CA VAL A 384 -5.42 -11.65 -8.04
C VAL A 384 -5.02 -13.00 -8.61
N GLY A 385 -3.75 -13.17 -8.97
CA GLY A 385 -3.23 -14.43 -9.49
C GLY A 385 -3.22 -15.50 -8.40
N THR A 386 -2.34 -15.32 -7.42
CA THR A 386 -2.19 -16.23 -6.28
C THR A 386 -2.41 -15.51 -4.95
N VAL A 387 -3.22 -16.09 -4.08
CA VAL A 387 -3.52 -15.53 -2.74
C VAL A 387 -3.13 -16.50 -1.63
N ASP A 388 -2.50 -15.99 -0.58
CA ASP A 388 -2.27 -16.70 0.67
C ASP A 388 -2.61 -15.76 1.83
N LEU A 389 -3.89 -15.66 2.18
CA LEU A 389 -4.38 -14.78 3.25
C LEU A 389 -4.78 -15.63 4.46
N GLN A 390 -3.96 -15.62 5.50
CA GLN A 390 -4.16 -16.44 6.70
C GLN A 390 -4.20 -15.57 7.97
N PRO A 391 -5.39 -15.03 8.31
CA PRO A 391 -5.56 -14.27 9.54
C PRO A 391 -5.36 -15.15 10.77
N THR A 392 -4.45 -14.78 11.66
CA THR A 392 -4.25 -15.47 12.96
C THR A 392 -4.93 -14.74 14.11
N ALA A 393 -5.16 -13.43 13.95
CA ALA A 393 -5.88 -12.59 14.89
C ALA A 393 -6.85 -11.64 14.14
N VAL A 394 -7.90 -11.23 14.84
CA VAL A 394 -8.90 -10.29 14.32
C VAL A 394 -9.19 -9.21 15.36
N GLY A 395 -9.84 -8.13 14.92
CA GLY A 395 -10.13 -6.96 15.75
C GLY A 395 -10.89 -7.26 17.05
N PRO A 396 -10.98 -6.28 17.96
CA PRO A 396 -11.40 -6.50 19.36
C PRO A 396 -12.85 -6.96 19.53
N ASP A 397 -13.67 -6.86 18.48
CA ASP A 397 -15.05 -7.40 18.44
C ASP A 397 -15.12 -8.80 17.82
N GLY A 398 -13.97 -9.44 17.61
CA GLY A 398 -13.84 -10.85 17.23
C GLY A 398 -14.19 -11.15 15.78
N VAL A 399 -14.41 -10.13 14.94
CA VAL A 399 -14.76 -10.29 13.52
C VAL A 399 -13.91 -9.37 12.65
N ALA A 400 -13.27 -9.94 11.62
CA ALA A 400 -12.72 -9.20 10.49
C ALA A 400 -13.60 -9.43 9.26
N PHE A 401 -13.67 -8.42 8.38
CA PHE A 401 -14.43 -8.50 7.13
C PHE A 401 -13.48 -8.41 5.94
N VAL A 402 -13.56 -9.37 5.02
CA VAL A 402 -12.78 -9.38 3.78
C VAL A 402 -13.75 -9.32 2.62
N SER A 403 -13.77 -8.19 1.90
CA SER A 403 -14.59 -8.02 0.71
C SER A 403 -13.79 -8.39 -0.52
N LEU A 404 -14.29 -9.32 -1.33
CA LEU A 404 -13.73 -9.68 -2.65
C LEU A 404 -14.71 -9.29 -3.76
N THR A 405 -15.42 -8.17 -3.58
CA THR A 405 -16.54 -7.80 -4.44
C THR A 405 -16.05 -7.56 -5.87
N GLU A 406 -16.61 -8.27 -6.84
CA GLU A 406 -16.27 -8.17 -8.28
C GLU A 406 -14.84 -8.63 -8.65
N THR A 407 -14.01 -8.94 -7.65
CA THR A 407 -12.66 -9.47 -7.78
C THR A 407 -12.59 -10.85 -8.43
N THR A 408 -11.52 -11.10 -9.17
CA THR A 408 -11.16 -12.41 -9.71
C THR A 408 -9.93 -12.93 -8.99
N VAL A 409 -9.98 -14.17 -8.51
CA VAL A 409 -8.86 -14.81 -7.81
C VAL A 409 -8.60 -16.17 -8.47
N GLU A 410 -7.39 -16.42 -9.00
CA GLU A 410 -7.10 -17.62 -9.80
C GLU A 410 -6.74 -18.86 -8.97
N ASP A 411 -5.91 -18.72 -7.93
CA ASP A 411 -5.45 -19.83 -7.09
C ASP A 411 -5.10 -19.33 -5.68
N GLY A 412 -5.09 -20.23 -4.68
CA GLY A 412 -4.64 -19.90 -3.33
C GLY A 412 -5.50 -20.37 -2.17
N VAL A 413 -5.24 -19.77 -1.00
CA VAL A 413 -5.81 -20.16 0.30
C VAL A 413 -6.31 -18.95 1.08
N PHE A 414 -7.48 -19.11 1.69
CA PHE A 414 -8.05 -18.20 2.68
C PHE A 414 -8.20 -18.91 4.03
N GLY A 415 -7.56 -18.40 5.08
CA GLY A 415 -7.57 -18.99 6.41
C GLY A 415 -8.68 -18.47 7.33
N GLN A 416 -8.83 -19.10 8.49
CA GLN A 416 -9.62 -18.63 9.61
C GLN A 416 -8.74 -18.54 10.86
N PRO A 417 -8.93 -17.52 11.71
CA PRO A 417 -8.19 -17.41 12.97
C PRO A 417 -8.64 -18.48 13.96
N ASN A 418 -7.75 -18.83 14.91
CA ASN A 418 -8.07 -19.75 16.01
C ASN A 418 -9.10 -19.16 17.01
N ALA A 419 -9.25 -17.84 17.03
CA ALA A 419 -10.19 -17.13 17.89
C ALA A 419 -10.82 -15.97 17.10
N GLY A 420 -12.15 -15.84 17.20
CA GLY A 420 -12.92 -14.94 16.35
C GLY A 420 -13.22 -15.56 14.98
N ALA A 421 -13.58 -14.72 14.02
CA ALA A 421 -13.94 -15.15 12.67
C ALA A 421 -13.56 -14.11 11.62
N THR A 422 -13.16 -14.58 10.44
CA THR A 422 -13.01 -13.73 9.26
C THR A 422 -14.17 -14.02 8.31
N VAL A 423 -14.97 -13.00 8.01
CA VAL A 423 -16.10 -13.10 7.10
C VAL A 423 -15.67 -12.71 5.70
N TYR A 424 -15.78 -13.65 4.76
CA TYR A 424 -15.42 -13.43 3.35
C TYR A 424 -16.67 -13.11 2.52
N ASP A 425 -16.74 -11.93 1.91
CA ASP A 425 -17.83 -11.55 1.00
C ASP A 425 -17.45 -11.76 -0.47
N LEU A 426 -18.06 -12.77 -1.08
CA LEU A 426 -17.77 -13.21 -2.44
C LEU A 426 -18.79 -12.67 -3.44
N LYS A 427 -19.21 -11.41 -3.26
CA LYS A 427 -20.22 -10.76 -4.09
C LYS A 427 -19.69 -10.57 -5.51
N ARG A 428 -20.27 -11.30 -6.46
CA ARG A 428 -19.90 -11.30 -7.89
C ARG A 428 -18.44 -11.69 -8.18
N THR A 429 -17.73 -12.22 -7.20
CA THR A 429 -16.35 -12.71 -7.31
C THR A 429 -16.26 -13.86 -8.30
N THR A 430 -15.13 -14.00 -8.98
CA THR A 430 -14.78 -15.19 -9.77
C THR A 430 -13.70 -15.98 -9.05
N LEU A 431 -14.02 -17.21 -8.66
CA LEU A 431 -13.13 -18.10 -7.91
C LEU A 431 -12.52 -19.15 -8.84
N GLY A 432 -11.20 -19.19 -8.94
CA GLY A 432 -10.44 -20.28 -9.52
C GLY A 432 -10.22 -21.43 -8.54
N THR A 433 -9.01 -21.96 -8.47
CA THR A 433 -8.65 -23.11 -7.61
C THR A 433 -8.36 -22.62 -6.19
N LEU A 434 -9.41 -22.37 -5.40
CA LEU A 434 -9.27 -21.83 -4.05
C LEU A 434 -9.61 -22.83 -2.96
N ARG A 435 -8.93 -22.69 -1.82
CA ARG A 435 -9.22 -23.39 -0.58
C ARG A 435 -9.57 -22.42 0.54
N PHE A 436 -10.49 -22.85 1.39
CA PHE A 436 -10.73 -22.21 2.67
C PHE A 436 -10.25 -23.15 3.76
N GLU A 437 -9.38 -22.67 4.64
CA GLU A 437 -8.83 -23.42 5.75
C GLU A 437 -9.35 -22.87 7.07
N GLY A 438 -9.55 -23.75 8.05
CA GLY A 438 -9.93 -23.38 9.41
C GLY A 438 -9.35 -24.32 10.44
N ASP A 439 -9.73 -24.15 11.71
CA ASP A 439 -9.19 -24.92 12.83
C ASP A 439 -9.70 -26.38 12.90
N GLY A 440 -10.59 -26.77 11.98
CA GLY A 440 -11.17 -28.10 11.85
C GLY A 440 -12.25 -28.43 12.90
N THR A 441 -12.68 -27.46 13.72
CA THR A 441 -13.72 -27.65 14.74
C THR A 441 -15.10 -27.25 14.27
N GLU A 442 -15.18 -26.27 13.37
CA GLU A 442 -16.40 -25.75 12.77
C GLU A 442 -16.24 -25.65 11.25
N SER A 443 -17.36 -25.80 10.52
CA SER A 443 -17.39 -25.52 9.09
C SER A 443 -17.05 -24.07 8.85
N VAL A 444 -16.18 -23.78 7.88
CA VAL A 444 -15.87 -22.40 7.49
C VAL A 444 -16.95 -21.78 6.58
N LEU A 445 -17.92 -22.58 6.12
CA LEU A 445 -18.92 -22.16 5.14
C LEU A 445 -19.87 -21.09 5.68
N ASP A 446 -20.19 -21.12 6.97
CA ASP A 446 -21.05 -20.13 7.62
C ASP A 446 -20.36 -18.76 7.85
N ARG A 447 -19.10 -18.64 7.43
CA ARG A 447 -18.28 -17.42 7.42
C ARG A 447 -18.00 -16.93 6.00
N VAL A 448 -18.49 -17.63 4.96
CA VAL A 448 -18.24 -17.28 3.55
C VAL A 448 -19.56 -16.96 2.84
N ALA A 449 -19.72 -15.71 2.43
CA ALA A 449 -20.94 -15.21 1.80
C ALA A 449 -20.89 -15.32 0.27
N PHE A 450 -21.41 -16.42 -0.28
CA PHE A 450 -21.53 -16.57 -1.73
C PHE A 450 -22.72 -15.80 -2.31
N TYR A 451 -22.44 -14.68 -2.99
CA TYR A 451 -23.49 -13.84 -3.58
C TYR A 451 -23.25 -13.59 -5.07
N ARG A 452 -23.96 -14.30 -5.95
CA ARG A 452 -23.73 -14.26 -7.40
C ARG A 452 -22.27 -14.59 -7.77
N THR A 453 -21.58 -15.40 -6.97
CA THR A 453 -20.21 -15.83 -7.21
C THR A 453 -20.13 -16.73 -8.46
N ARG A 454 -19.04 -16.62 -9.24
CA ARG A 454 -18.70 -17.52 -10.34
C ARG A 454 -17.64 -18.51 -9.86
N PHE A 455 -17.78 -19.77 -10.23
CA PHE A 455 -16.88 -20.85 -9.85
C PHE A 455 -16.21 -21.36 -11.13
N ALA A 456 -14.94 -21.01 -11.34
CA ALA A 456 -14.16 -21.23 -12.54
C ALA A 456 -12.91 -22.07 -12.24
N GLY A 457 -13.11 -23.24 -11.61
CA GLY A 457 -12.02 -24.12 -11.15
C GLY A 457 -12.12 -24.47 -9.66
N PHE A 458 -13.03 -23.84 -8.94
CA PHE A 458 -13.25 -24.07 -7.51
C PHE A 458 -13.54 -25.55 -7.21
N ASP A 459 -12.72 -26.15 -6.33
CA ASP A 459 -12.81 -27.56 -6.01
C ASP A 459 -13.82 -27.82 -4.89
N PHE A 460 -15.02 -28.29 -5.26
CA PHE A 460 -16.07 -28.64 -4.29
C PHE A 460 -15.80 -29.95 -3.53
N ARG A 461 -14.74 -30.70 -3.87
CA ARG A 461 -14.40 -31.99 -3.23
C ARG A 461 -13.51 -31.84 -2.00
N ASP A 462 -12.95 -30.64 -1.79
CA ASP A 462 -12.13 -30.32 -0.64
C ASP A 462 -13.05 -30.08 0.58
N ASP A 463 -13.59 -31.18 1.09
CA ASP A 463 -14.79 -31.21 1.95
C ASP A 463 -14.49 -31.03 3.45
N ASP A 464 -13.25 -31.22 3.88
CA ASP A 464 -12.92 -31.27 5.33
C ASP A 464 -13.12 -29.91 6.04
N ALA A 465 -12.94 -28.78 5.35
CA ALA A 465 -13.10 -27.45 5.95
C ALA A 465 -14.48 -26.81 5.69
N LEU A 466 -15.05 -26.98 4.49
CA LEU A 466 -16.34 -26.38 4.13
C LEU A 466 -17.54 -27.21 4.61
N ASP A 467 -17.42 -28.54 4.73
CA ASP A 467 -18.51 -29.45 5.11
C ASP A 467 -19.82 -29.17 4.34
N LEU A 468 -19.78 -29.32 3.02
CA LEU A 468 -20.93 -29.05 2.17
C LEU A 468 -22.08 -30.03 2.46
N GLU A 469 -21.76 -31.26 2.82
CA GLU A 469 -22.74 -32.27 3.21
C GLU A 469 -23.48 -31.87 4.50
N GLY A 470 -22.76 -31.44 5.54
CA GLY A 470 -23.32 -30.97 6.81
C GLY A 470 -24.20 -29.74 6.63
N ALA A 471 -23.81 -28.81 5.74
CA ALA A 471 -24.61 -27.66 5.35
C ALA A 471 -25.78 -27.99 4.40
N ASN A 472 -25.93 -29.26 3.99
CA ASN A 472 -26.90 -29.69 2.98
C ASN A 472 -26.81 -28.81 1.70
N TYR A 473 -25.58 -28.53 1.27
CA TYR A 473 -25.23 -27.72 0.11
C TYR A 473 -25.91 -26.33 0.11
N CYS A 474 -26.02 -25.71 1.30
CA CYS A 474 -26.54 -24.36 1.46
C CYS A 474 -25.40 -23.33 1.44
N LEU A 475 -25.35 -22.48 0.41
CA LEU A 475 -24.23 -21.53 0.20
C LEU A 475 -24.52 -20.09 0.70
N HIS A 476 -25.63 -19.85 1.39
CA HIS A 476 -26.10 -18.48 1.68
C HIS A 476 -26.57 -18.27 3.12
N GLU A 477 -26.28 -19.22 4.01
CA GLU A 477 -26.56 -19.10 5.44
C GLU A 477 -25.24 -18.74 6.13
N LEU A 478 -25.24 -17.65 6.88
CA LEU A 478 -24.11 -17.20 7.70
C LEU A 478 -24.46 -17.37 9.17
N ASP A 479 -23.45 -17.52 10.04
CA ASP A 479 -23.70 -17.58 11.47
C ASP A 479 -24.25 -16.24 11.99
N SER A 480 -25.43 -16.31 12.61
CA SER A 480 -26.10 -15.18 13.23
C SER A 480 -25.34 -14.55 14.41
N ALA A 481 -24.39 -15.27 15.02
CA ALA A 481 -23.56 -14.75 16.10
C ALA A 481 -22.56 -13.68 15.63
N LEU A 482 -22.22 -13.68 14.33
CA LEU A 482 -21.27 -12.73 13.73
C LEU A 482 -21.87 -11.33 13.55
N ARG A 483 -23.17 -11.13 13.81
CA ARG A 483 -23.92 -9.92 13.39
C ARG A 483 -23.38 -8.65 14.02
N ASP A 484 -23.08 -8.67 15.32
CA ASP A 484 -22.59 -7.49 16.04
C ASP A 484 -21.14 -7.17 15.64
N GLY A 485 -20.28 -8.19 15.55
CA GLY A 485 -18.90 -8.02 15.11
C GLY A 485 -18.79 -7.55 13.66
N LEU A 486 -19.62 -8.07 12.74
CA LEU A 486 -19.68 -7.63 11.35
C LEU A 486 -20.11 -6.16 11.24
N ARG A 487 -21.05 -5.71 12.08
CA ARG A 487 -21.45 -4.31 12.12
C ARG A 487 -20.28 -3.41 12.53
N ALA A 488 -19.51 -3.82 13.53
CA ALA A 488 -18.33 -3.07 13.97
C ALA A 488 -17.24 -3.06 12.88
N ALA A 489 -16.95 -4.20 12.25
CA ALA A 489 -15.97 -4.31 11.18
C ALA A 489 -16.28 -3.41 9.98
N LEU A 490 -17.57 -3.27 9.62
CA LEU A 490 -18.04 -2.38 8.55
C LEU A 490 -18.09 -0.90 8.95
N ALA A 491 -18.21 -0.59 10.24
CA ALA A 491 -18.13 0.79 10.74
C ALA A 491 -16.68 1.27 10.92
N TYR A 492 -15.73 0.33 10.91
CA TYR A 492 -14.32 0.59 11.21
C TYR A 492 -13.64 1.56 10.24
N PRO A 493 -13.80 1.46 8.90
CA PRO A 493 -13.15 2.41 7.97
C PRO A 493 -13.50 3.88 8.28
N ALA A 494 -14.79 4.21 8.37
CA ALA A 494 -15.20 5.58 8.71
C ALA A 494 -14.73 6.02 10.11
N ALA A 495 -14.69 5.10 11.08
CA ALA A 495 -14.17 5.39 12.41
C ALA A 495 -12.65 5.59 12.42
N LEU A 496 -11.94 4.92 11.51
CA LEU A 496 -10.50 5.05 11.29
C LEU A 496 -10.19 6.41 10.66
N ASP A 497 -10.91 6.81 9.60
CA ASP A 497 -10.75 8.14 8.98
C ASP A 497 -10.98 9.25 10.02
N ASP A 498 -12.03 9.13 10.84
CA ASP A 498 -12.30 10.06 11.94
C ASP A 498 -11.16 10.08 12.99
N ALA A 499 -10.50 8.93 13.23
CA ALA A 499 -9.40 8.81 14.19
C ALA A 499 -8.10 9.40 13.63
N VAL A 500 -7.79 9.12 12.36
CA VAL A 500 -6.64 9.67 11.64
C VAL A 500 -6.77 11.20 11.51
N GLY A 501 -7.95 11.71 11.13
CA GLY A 501 -8.16 13.16 11.07
C GLY A 501 -8.01 13.87 12.42
N ALA A 502 -8.33 13.19 13.53
CA ALA A 502 -8.14 13.75 14.87
C ALA A 502 -6.65 13.86 15.27
N LEU A 503 -5.78 13.01 14.73
CA LEU A 503 -4.31 13.10 14.87
C LEU A 503 -3.78 14.37 14.20
N ALA A 504 -4.14 14.58 12.94
CA ALA A 504 -3.66 15.69 12.12
C ALA A 504 -4.02 17.06 12.73
N ASP A 505 -5.19 17.16 13.38
CA ASP A 505 -5.64 18.39 14.05
C ASP A 505 -5.01 18.62 15.44
N GLY A 506 -4.20 17.68 15.96
CA GLY A 506 -3.57 17.77 17.29
C GLY A 506 -4.57 17.82 18.45
N THR A 507 -5.78 17.31 18.23
CA THR A 507 -6.90 17.44 19.16
C THR A 507 -6.92 16.40 20.29
N ASP A 508 -6.14 15.32 20.16
CA ASP A 508 -6.05 14.25 21.15
C ASP A 508 -4.58 13.85 21.46
N PRO A 509 -4.04 14.17 22.65
CA PRO A 509 -2.66 13.87 23.04
C PRO A 509 -2.44 12.38 23.40
N ALA A 510 -3.48 11.53 23.35
CA ALA A 510 -3.33 10.09 23.53
C ALA A 510 -2.91 9.35 22.23
N ALA A 511 -2.71 10.10 21.14
CA ALA A 511 -2.67 9.60 19.78
C ALA A 511 -1.26 9.64 19.13
N ASP A 512 -0.22 10.04 19.87
CA ASP A 512 1.17 10.19 19.39
C ASP A 512 1.85 8.87 18.91
N GLU A 513 1.19 7.70 19.06
CA GLU A 513 1.72 6.42 18.59
C GLU A 513 0.71 5.72 17.65
N PRO A 514 1.11 5.20 16.47
CA PRO A 514 0.20 4.56 15.52
C PRO A 514 -0.64 3.41 16.10
N ALA A 515 -0.13 2.71 17.12
CA ALA A 515 -0.87 1.68 17.85
C ALA A 515 -2.14 2.21 18.54
N THR A 516 -2.16 3.48 18.93
CA THR A 516 -3.29 4.13 19.61
C THR A 516 -4.42 4.50 18.64
N VAL A 517 -4.09 4.74 17.36
CA VAL A 517 -5.06 5.09 16.30
C VAL A 517 -6.00 3.92 16.05
N VAL A 518 -5.42 2.72 15.96
CA VAL A 518 -6.12 1.45 15.74
C VAL A 518 -7.09 1.15 16.89
N ASP A 519 -6.65 1.35 18.13
CA ASP A 519 -7.47 1.14 19.33
C ASP A 519 -8.61 2.17 19.43
N LEU A 520 -8.33 3.44 19.14
CA LEU A 520 -9.32 4.52 19.13
C LEU A 520 -10.38 4.30 18.05
N ALA A 521 -9.97 3.91 16.85
CA ALA A 521 -10.86 3.56 15.74
C ALA A 521 -11.78 2.40 16.15
N ALA A 522 -11.25 1.38 16.84
CA ALA A 522 -12.04 0.27 17.32
C ALA A 522 -13.10 0.68 18.36
N GLU A 523 -12.76 1.56 19.31
CA GLU A 523 -13.72 2.08 20.28
C GLU A 523 -14.85 2.88 19.59
N ARG A 524 -14.50 3.71 18.61
CA ARG A 524 -15.46 4.51 17.84
C ARG A 524 -16.36 3.65 16.96
N ALA A 525 -15.80 2.62 16.29
CA ALA A 525 -16.54 1.72 15.41
C ALA A 525 -17.71 1.01 16.13
N ARG A 526 -17.53 0.65 17.41
CA ARG A 526 -18.60 0.04 18.24
C ARG A 526 -19.85 0.89 18.38
N ALA A 527 -19.68 2.21 18.41
CA ALA A 527 -20.77 3.18 18.54
C ALA A 527 -21.11 3.87 17.21
N GLY A 528 -20.34 3.61 16.16
CA GLY A 528 -20.38 4.29 14.88
C GLY A 528 -21.64 4.01 14.07
N ALA A 529 -22.06 5.02 13.30
CA ALA A 529 -23.03 4.82 12.23
C ALA A 529 -22.35 4.16 11.03
N LEU A 530 -23.05 3.27 10.34
CA LEU A 530 -22.60 2.78 9.04
C LEU A 530 -22.84 3.87 8.00
N ASP A 531 -21.88 4.06 7.10
CA ASP A 531 -22.13 4.81 5.88
C ASP A 531 -23.16 4.10 4.97
N THR A 532 -23.47 4.69 3.82
CA THR A 532 -24.52 4.19 2.93
C THR A 532 -24.18 2.83 2.32
N ASP A 533 -22.92 2.61 1.94
CA ASP A 533 -22.46 1.41 1.27
C ASP A 533 -22.24 0.27 2.27
N ALA A 534 -21.61 0.57 3.41
CA ALA A 534 -21.49 -0.31 4.56
C ALA A 534 -22.87 -0.75 5.07
N SER A 535 -23.86 0.17 5.15
CA SER A 535 -25.24 -0.18 5.52
C SER A 535 -25.88 -1.12 4.50
N THR A 536 -25.68 -0.88 3.20
CA THR A 536 -26.23 -1.74 2.13
C THR A 536 -25.62 -3.15 2.19
N THR A 537 -24.31 -3.24 2.43
CA THR A 537 -23.61 -4.51 2.62
C THR A 537 -24.08 -5.22 3.89
N PHE A 538 -24.18 -4.51 5.01
CA PHE A 538 -24.66 -5.06 6.27
C PHE A 538 -26.09 -5.60 6.18
N GLU A 539 -27.02 -4.89 5.52
CA GLU A 539 -28.39 -5.35 5.33
C GLU A 539 -28.46 -6.65 4.52
N ARG A 540 -27.63 -6.76 3.47
CA ARG A 540 -27.55 -7.97 2.64
C ARG A 540 -26.99 -9.16 3.41
N LEU A 541 -25.91 -8.97 4.17
CA LEU A 541 -25.27 -10.03 4.96
C LEU A 541 -26.16 -10.44 6.15
N SER A 542 -26.82 -9.46 6.79
CA SER A 542 -27.82 -9.71 7.83
C SER A 542 -28.99 -10.54 7.31
N ALA A 543 -29.45 -10.29 6.08
CA ALA A 543 -30.47 -11.13 5.47
C ALA A 543 -29.97 -12.58 5.29
N ALA A 544 -28.71 -12.77 4.88
CA ALA A 544 -28.11 -14.10 4.74
C ALA A 544 -28.04 -14.84 6.10
N MET A 545 -27.69 -14.13 7.18
CA MET A 545 -27.74 -14.65 8.56
C MET A 545 -29.15 -15.08 8.99
N ASP A 546 -30.19 -14.43 8.45
CA ASP A 546 -31.59 -14.79 8.69
C ASP A 546 -32.08 -15.93 7.76
N GLY A 547 -31.19 -16.55 6.98
CA GLY A 547 -31.53 -17.54 5.95
C GLY A 547 -32.35 -16.93 4.81
N GLN A 548 -32.10 -15.66 4.50
CA GLN A 548 -32.78 -14.91 3.46
C GLN A 548 -31.78 -14.32 2.46
N ILE A 549 -31.94 -14.69 1.20
CA ILE A 549 -31.24 -14.02 0.11
C ILE A 549 -32.27 -13.57 -0.92
N ASP A 550 -31.95 -12.52 -1.67
CA ASP A 550 -32.74 -12.10 -2.82
C ASP A 550 -32.99 -13.28 -3.77
N ALA A 551 -34.24 -13.41 -4.24
CA ALA A 551 -34.70 -14.55 -5.04
C ALA A 551 -33.89 -14.72 -6.33
N ALA A 552 -33.54 -13.62 -7.00
CA ALA A 552 -32.76 -13.68 -8.22
C ALA A 552 -31.28 -13.99 -7.91
N ALA A 553 -30.71 -13.40 -6.86
CA ALA A 553 -29.34 -13.67 -6.45
C ALA A 553 -29.12 -15.13 -6.05
N GLY A 554 -29.96 -15.69 -5.16
CA GLY A 554 -29.84 -17.08 -4.73
C GLY A 554 -29.96 -18.06 -5.90
N GLU A 555 -30.91 -17.83 -6.82
CA GLU A 555 -31.05 -18.67 -8.02
C GLU A 555 -29.81 -18.64 -8.91
N VAL A 556 -29.20 -17.47 -9.08
CA VAL A 556 -27.98 -17.28 -9.87
C VAL A 556 -26.77 -17.92 -9.19
N THR A 557 -26.60 -17.76 -7.86
CA THR A 557 -25.52 -18.39 -7.09
C THR A 557 -25.55 -19.91 -7.28
N TYR A 558 -26.69 -20.55 -7.03
CA TYR A 558 -26.80 -22.01 -7.19
C TYR A 558 -26.63 -22.49 -8.63
N LEU A 559 -27.11 -21.72 -9.60
CA LEU A 559 -26.90 -22.06 -11.01
C LEU A 559 -25.41 -22.03 -11.36
N ARG A 560 -24.68 -21.03 -10.88
CA ARG A 560 -23.23 -20.90 -11.10
C ARG A 560 -22.45 -21.98 -10.36
N ALA A 561 -22.79 -22.28 -9.11
CA ALA A 561 -22.18 -23.38 -8.34
C ALA A 561 -22.38 -24.73 -9.05
N LYS A 562 -23.60 -25.01 -9.51
CA LYS A 562 -23.90 -26.21 -10.30
C LYS A 562 -23.05 -26.28 -11.57
N ASN A 563 -22.92 -25.18 -12.31
CA ASN A 563 -22.13 -25.17 -13.53
C ASN A 563 -20.65 -25.40 -13.22
N GLY A 564 -20.08 -24.70 -12.24
CA GLY A 564 -18.70 -24.89 -11.80
C GLY A 564 -18.41 -26.33 -11.36
N ALA A 565 -19.33 -26.96 -10.62
CA ALA A 565 -19.21 -28.37 -10.25
C ALA A 565 -19.19 -29.30 -11.48
N ASN A 566 -20.01 -29.02 -12.51
CA ASN A 566 -19.94 -29.78 -13.77
C ASN A 566 -18.63 -29.55 -14.52
N ASP A 567 -18.09 -28.33 -14.49
CA ASP A 567 -16.86 -27.98 -15.19
C ASP A 567 -15.64 -28.75 -14.65
N ILE A 568 -15.64 -29.09 -13.35
CA ILE A 568 -14.62 -29.95 -12.71
C ILE A 568 -15.02 -31.44 -12.64
N ALA A 569 -16.12 -31.83 -13.29
CA ALA A 569 -16.68 -33.18 -13.28
C ALA A 569 -17.09 -33.73 -11.89
N ASP A 570 -17.49 -32.85 -10.96
CA ASP A 570 -18.12 -33.22 -9.70
C ASP A 570 -19.64 -33.38 -9.87
N ASN A 571 -20.05 -34.58 -10.28
CA ASN A 571 -21.45 -34.91 -10.53
C ASN A 571 -22.30 -34.93 -9.25
N THR A 572 -21.71 -35.20 -8.09
CA THR A 572 -22.42 -35.24 -6.80
C THR A 572 -22.81 -33.82 -6.39
N ALA A 573 -21.83 -32.92 -6.29
CA ALA A 573 -22.08 -31.53 -5.94
C ALA A 573 -23.00 -30.85 -6.96
N ALA A 574 -22.83 -31.10 -8.26
CA ALA A 574 -23.73 -30.58 -9.29
C ALA A 574 -25.20 -31.01 -9.09
N SER A 575 -25.43 -32.27 -8.72
CA SER A 575 -26.78 -32.77 -8.44
C SER A 575 -27.38 -32.11 -7.18
N GLU A 576 -26.61 -32.02 -6.10
CA GLU A 576 -27.05 -31.40 -4.85
C GLU A 576 -27.33 -29.91 -5.03
N PHE A 577 -26.46 -29.15 -5.71
CA PHE A 577 -26.73 -27.74 -6.03
C PHE A 577 -27.97 -27.54 -6.91
N PHE A 578 -28.25 -28.46 -7.84
CA PHE A 578 -29.50 -28.42 -8.61
C PHE A 578 -30.73 -28.62 -7.70
N MET A 579 -30.67 -29.56 -6.76
CA MET A 579 -31.76 -29.76 -5.80
C MET A 579 -31.91 -28.57 -4.84
N SER A 580 -30.79 -28.02 -4.34
CA SER A 580 -30.76 -26.81 -3.51
C SER A 580 -31.36 -25.61 -4.25
N GLN A 581 -31.06 -25.43 -5.54
CA GLN A 581 -31.69 -24.40 -6.40
C GLN A 581 -33.22 -24.55 -6.43
N LEU A 582 -33.73 -25.76 -6.63
CA LEU A 582 -35.17 -26.02 -6.72
C LEU A 582 -35.87 -25.90 -5.36
N ALA A 583 -35.23 -26.36 -4.28
CA ALA A 583 -35.69 -26.19 -2.92
C ALA A 583 -35.74 -24.70 -2.52
N TYR A 584 -34.75 -23.92 -2.93
CA TYR A 584 -34.72 -22.47 -2.75
C TYR A 584 -35.89 -21.79 -3.48
N ARG A 585 -36.10 -22.07 -4.78
CA ARG A 585 -37.25 -21.56 -5.55
C ARG A 585 -38.60 -21.88 -4.87
N ARG A 586 -38.72 -23.08 -4.27
CA ARG A 586 -39.89 -23.47 -3.47
C ARG A 586 -40.11 -22.53 -2.28
N ARG A 587 -39.06 -22.24 -1.51
CA ARG A 587 -39.12 -21.31 -0.38
C ARG A 587 -39.55 -19.92 -0.85
N CYS A 588 -38.98 -19.40 -1.93
CA CYS A 588 -39.37 -18.11 -2.52
C CYS A 588 -40.86 -18.06 -2.91
N HIS A 589 -41.37 -19.10 -3.59
CA HIS A 589 -42.79 -19.17 -3.93
C HIS A 589 -43.67 -19.21 -2.68
N SER A 590 -43.28 -19.96 -1.64
CA SER A 590 -44.01 -20.00 -0.37
C SER A 590 -44.08 -18.62 0.31
N ARG A 591 -42.98 -17.86 0.32
CA ARG A 591 -42.96 -16.50 0.87
C ARG A 591 -43.92 -15.59 0.10
N ARG A 592 -43.90 -15.66 -1.24
CA ARG A 592 -44.79 -14.87 -2.10
C ARG A 592 -46.29 -15.25 -2.01
N VAL A 593 -46.61 -16.47 -1.58
CA VAL A 593 -47.99 -16.89 -1.26
C VAL A 593 -48.49 -16.22 0.03
N ARG A 594 -47.58 -16.02 1.00
CA ARG A 594 -47.85 -15.44 2.33
C ARG A 594 -47.77 -13.92 2.36
N ASP A 595 -47.16 -13.32 1.34
CA ASP A 595 -47.06 -11.88 1.18
C ASP A 595 -48.45 -11.23 1.05
N SER A 596 -48.80 -10.37 2.03
CA SER A 596 -50.06 -9.63 2.08
C SER A 596 -50.10 -8.43 1.13
N GLY A 597 -48.95 -7.97 0.64
CA GLY A 597 -48.85 -6.88 -0.34
C GLY A 597 -49.05 -7.34 -1.79
N ALA A 598 -48.92 -8.64 -2.07
CA ALA A 598 -49.05 -9.20 -3.41
C ALA A 598 -50.51 -9.33 -3.87
N SER A 599 -50.76 -9.14 -5.17
CA SER A 599 -52.10 -9.28 -5.74
C SER A 599 -52.61 -10.73 -5.68
N LEU A 600 -53.93 -10.91 -5.65
CA LEU A 600 -54.56 -12.25 -5.65
C LEU A 600 -54.08 -13.13 -6.82
N ARG A 601 -53.84 -12.54 -7.99
CA ARG A 601 -53.34 -13.28 -9.17
C ARG A 601 -51.91 -13.76 -8.97
N GLU A 602 -51.05 -12.94 -8.36
CA GLU A 602 -49.67 -13.30 -8.08
C GLU A 602 -49.59 -14.40 -7.03
N ARG A 603 -50.38 -14.30 -5.97
CA ARG A 603 -50.48 -15.34 -4.92
C ARG A 603 -50.98 -16.66 -5.48
N ALA A 604 -51.99 -16.64 -6.35
CA ALA A 604 -52.48 -17.85 -7.02
C ALA A 604 -51.43 -18.50 -7.93
N ARG A 605 -50.68 -17.70 -8.72
CA ARG A 605 -49.58 -18.19 -9.55
C ARG A 605 -48.44 -18.77 -8.70
N ALA A 606 -48.07 -18.09 -7.61
CA ALA A 606 -47.06 -18.56 -6.69
C ALA A 606 -47.47 -19.87 -6.02
N LEU A 607 -48.75 -20.02 -5.63
CA LEU A 607 -49.28 -21.25 -5.06
C LEU A 607 -49.22 -22.42 -6.07
N ALA A 608 -49.59 -22.18 -7.32
CA ALA A 608 -49.50 -23.20 -8.37
C ALA A 608 -48.04 -23.64 -8.62
N ARG A 609 -47.11 -22.69 -8.71
CA ARG A 609 -45.67 -22.99 -8.88
C ARG A 609 -45.08 -23.70 -7.68
N TRP A 610 -45.45 -23.29 -6.46
CA TRP A 610 -45.07 -23.94 -5.22
C TRP A 610 -45.57 -25.39 -5.19
N GLY A 611 -46.86 -25.62 -5.49
CA GLY A 611 -47.47 -26.95 -5.50
C GLY A 611 -46.83 -27.88 -6.54
N MET A 612 -46.56 -27.38 -7.74
CA MET A 612 -45.85 -28.14 -8.78
C MET A 612 -44.43 -28.52 -8.35
N ASN A 613 -43.71 -27.59 -7.73
CA ASN A 613 -42.36 -27.85 -7.22
C ASN A 613 -42.39 -28.89 -6.08
N VAL A 614 -43.33 -28.81 -5.13
CA VAL A 614 -43.54 -29.82 -4.09
C VAL A 614 -43.85 -31.19 -4.71
N PHE A 615 -44.73 -31.23 -5.71
CA PHE A 615 -45.07 -32.47 -6.40
C PHE A 615 -43.82 -33.13 -7.01
N LEU A 616 -42.99 -32.36 -7.73
CA LEU A 616 -41.73 -32.87 -8.31
C LEU A 616 -40.75 -33.37 -7.25
N PHE A 617 -40.63 -32.66 -6.13
CA PHE A 617 -39.80 -33.09 -5.01
C PHE A 617 -40.25 -34.44 -4.44
N VAL A 618 -41.52 -34.55 -4.04
CA VAL A 618 -42.03 -35.75 -3.35
C VAL A 618 -42.06 -36.96 -4.27
N THR A 619 -42.37 -36.78 -5.56
CA THR A 619 -42.53 -37.89 -6.50
C THR A 619 -41.24 -38.36 -7.14
N THR A 620 -40.22 -37.50 -7.28
CA THR A 620 -39.00 -37.83 -8.05
C THR A 620 -37.70 -37.32 -7.46
N GLY A 621 -37.72 -36.61 -6.33
CA GLY A 621 -36.57 -35.85 -5.88
C GLY A 621 -36.11 -34.88 -6.98
N TYR A 622 -37.06 -34.20 -7.64
CA TYR A 622 -36.81 -33.36 -8.83
C TYR A 622 -36.23 -34.09 -10.05
N GLY A 623 -36.38 -35.40 -10.12
CA GLY A 623 -35.84 -36.25 -11.18
C GLY A 623 -34.42 -36.74 -10.92
N GLU A 624 -33.84 -36.39 -9.76
CA GLU A 624 -32.47 -36.76 -9.39
C GLU A 624 -32.41 -38.05 -8.56
N ARG A 625 -33.52 -38.50 -7.93
CA ARG A 625 -33.53 -39.66 -7.04
C ARG A 625 -34.69 -40.62 -7.33
N ALA A 626 -34.40 -41.73 -8.01
CA ALA A 626 -35.41 -42.76 -8.36
C ALA A 626 -36.08 -43.41 -7.12
N SER A 627 -35.39 -43.41 -5.97
CA SER A 627 -35.93 -43.90 -4.69
C SER A 627 -37.18 -43.15 -4.24
N TYR A 628 -37.30 -41.86 -4.55
CA TYR A 628 -38.50 -41.06 -4.23
C TYR A 628 -39.71 -41.54 -5.01
N THR A 629 -39.52 -41.94 -6.27
CA THR A 629 -40.62 -42.46 -7.09
C THR A 629 -41.10 -43.83 -6.59
N LEU A 630 -40.19 -44.68 -6.11
CA LEU A 630 -40.56 -45.93 -5.46
C LEU A 630 -41.34 -45.69 -4.17
N ALA A 631 -40.86 -44.79 -3.31
CA ALA A 631 -41.52 -44.44 -2.06
C ALA A 631 -42.91 -43.82 -2.31
N ALA A 632 -43.01 -42.87 -3.24
CA ALA A 632 -44.27 -42.23 -3.61
C ALA A 632 -45.26 -43.24 -4.23
N SER A 633 -44.78 -44.21 -5.01
CA SER A 633 -45.62 -45.30 -5.53
C SER A 633 -46.16 -46.17 -4.40
N ALA A 634 -45.34 -46.53 -3.42
CA ALA A 634 -45.77 -47.30 -2.25
C ALA A 634 -46.81 -46.54 -1.39
N VAL A 635 -46.63 -45.24 -1.21
CA VAL A 635 -47.61 -44.37 -0.53
C VAL A 635 -48.92 -44.29 -1.32
N LEU A 636 -48.85 -44.18 -2.64
CA LEU A 636 -50.05 -44.15 -3.49
C LEU A 636 -50.84 -45.46 -3.38
N ILE A 637 -50.16 -46.60 -3.45
CA ILE A 637 -50.75 -47.93 -3.28
C ILE A 637 -51.40 -48.03 -1.88
N ALA A 638 -50.70 -47.64 -0.82
CA ALA A 638 -51.27 -47.66 0.52
C ALA A 638 -52.51 -46.76 0.65
N ALA A 639 -52.50 -45.57 0.02
CA ALA A 639 -53.63 -44.65 0.02
C ALA A 639 -54.85 -45.21 -0.71
N TYR A 640 -54.66 -45.83 -1.87
CA TYR A 640 -55.74 -46.49 -2.62
C TYR A 640 -56.28 -47.72 -1.89
N ALA A 641 -55.41 -48.53 -1.28
CA ALA A 641 -55.82 -49.63 -0.41
C ALA A 641 -56.74 -49.15 0.74
N GLY A 642 -56.39 -48.04 1.40
CA GLY A 642 -57.22 -47.41 2.42
C GLY A 642 -58.55 -46.86 1.87
N LEU A 643 -58.53 -46.28 0.66
CA LEU A 643 -59.73 -45.76 -0.01
C LEU A 643 -60.69 -46.88 -0.40
N TYR A 644 -60.19 -48.01 -0.89
CA TYR A 644 -61.00 -49.20 -1.14
C TYR A 644 -61.65 -49.73 0.13
N LEU A 645 -60.89 -49.79 1.23
CA LEU A 645 -61.42 -50.18 2.54
C LEU A 645 -62.50 -49.20 3.05
N ALA A 646 -62.35 -47.91 2.81
CA ALA A 646 -63.31 -46.89 3.25
C ALA A 646 -64.62 -46.91 2.46
N ILE A 647 -64.55 -47.16 1.14
CA ILE A 647 -65.70 -47.13 0.24
C ILE A 647 -66.43 -48.48 0.22
N ALA A 648 -65.68 -49.58 0.34
CA ALA A 648 -66.22 -50.94 0.30
C ALA A 648 -65.59 -51.80 1.41
N PRO A 649 -65.91 -51.55 2.70
CA PRO A 649 -65.28 -52.22 3.84
C PRO A 649 -65.54 -53.73 3.92
N ASP A 650 -66.64 -54.20 3.32
CA ASP A 650 -67.06 -55.61 3.31
C ASP A 650 -66.63 -56.36 2.04
N LEU A 651 -65.83 -55.73 1.17
CA LEU A 651 -65.39 -56.32 -0.11
C LEU A 651 -64.50 -57.56 0.10
N PHE A 652 -63.69 -57.55 1.15
CA PHE A 652 -62.76 -58.63 1.50
C PHE A 652 -62.76 -58.93 3.00
N ALA A 653 -62.44 -60.18 3.36
CA ALA A 653 -62.41 -60.64 4.75
C ALA A 653 -61.12 -60.23 5.51
N SER A 654 -60.06 -59.81 4.80
CA SER A 654 -58.80 -59.37 5.40
C SER A 654 -58.34 -58.04 4.81
N VAL A 655 -57.83 -57.14 5.68
CA VAL A 655 -57.23 -55.85 5.30
C VAL A 655 -56.08 -56.03 4.28
N SER A 656 -55.35 -57.15 4.37
CA SER A 656 -54.26 -57.47 3.45
C SER A 656 -54.70 -57.64 1.98
N GLN A 657 -55.95 -58.05 1.75
CA GLN A 657 -56.50 -58.27 0.41
C GLN A 657 -56.77 -56.95 -0.33
N TYR A 658 -57.08 -55.87 0.39
CA TYR A 658 -57.18 -54.52 -0.19
C TYR A 658 -55.83 -54.00 -0.69
N GLY A 659 -54.74 -54.31 0.03
CA GLY A 659 -53.38 -54.00 -0.41
C GLY A 659 -52.98 -54.77 -1.68
N GLN A 660 -53.37 -56.05 -1.78
CA GLN A 660 -53.15 -56.84 -2.99
C GLN A 660 -53.97 -56.32 -4.18
N LEU A 661 -55.22 -55.91 -3.96
CA LEU A 661 -56.05 -55.28 -4.97
C LEU A 661 -55.40 -54.01 -5.50
N SER A 662 -54.99 -53.10 -4.61
CA SER A 662 -54.35 -51.84 -5.00
C SER A 662 -53.02 -52.06 -5.71
N LEU A 663 -52.16 -52.96 -5.22
CA LEU A 663 -50.92 -53.31 -5.92
C LEU A 663 -51.19 -53.86 -7.33
N GLY A 664 -52.19 -54.74 -7.46
CA GLY A 664 -52.62 -55.30 -8.74
C GLY A 664 -53.19 -54.24 -9.70
N SER A 665 -54.03 -53.35 -9.20
CA SER A 665 -54.59 -52.21 -9.94
C SER A 665 -53.51 -51.25 -10.42
N PHE A 666 -52.52 -50.93 -9.57
CA PHE A 666 -51.42 -50.03 -9.89
C PHE A 666 -50.60 -50.51 -11.11
N ILE A 667 -50.34 -51.81 -11.22
CA ILE A 667 -49.61 -52.40 -12.36
C ILE A 667 -50.52 -52.87 -13.51
N ALA A 668 -51.84 -52.75 -13.36
CA ALA A 668 -52.82 -53.33 -14.29
C ALA A 668 -52.69 -52.82 -15.74
N PHE A 669 -52.25 -51.58 -15.93
CA PHE A 669 -52.01 -51.02 -17.27
C PHE A 669 -50.97 -51.82 -18.06
N PHE A 670 -49.95 -52.36 -17.39
CA PHE A 670 -48.90 -53.17 -18.00
C PHE A 670 -49.28 -54.65 -18.14
N LEU A 671 -50.20 -55.13 -17.29
CA LEU A 671 -50.64 -56.54 -17.27
C LEU A 671 -51.90 -56.82 -18.12
N GLY A 672 -52.48 -55.81 -18.78
CA GLY A 672 -53.59 -55.98 -19.72
C GLY A 672 -54.98 -55.70 -19.16
N GLY A 673 -55.10 -54.98 -18.04
CA GLY A 673 -56.37 -54.48 -17.51
C GLY A 673 -56.62 -54.81 -16.04
N VAL A 674 -57.55 -54.09 -15.43
CA VAL A 674 -58.06 -54.38 -14.07
C VAL A 674 -59.02 -55.57 -14.20
N GLY A 675 -58.85 -56.64 -13.42
CA GLY A 675 -59.74 -57.80 -13.44
C GLY A 675 -61.22 -57.45 -13.16
N GLU A 676 -62.15 -58.38 -13.38
CA GLU A 676 -63.60 -58.13 -13.18
C GLU A 676 -63.92 -57.77 -11.71
N VAL A 677 -64.00 -56.47 -11.42
CA VAL A 677 -64.54 -55.94 -10.18
C VAL A 677 -66.02 -55.66 -10.39
N SER A 678 -66.88 -56.33 -9.60
CA SER A 678 -68.34 -56.27 -9.73
C SER A 678 -68.96 -54.95 -9.25
N ASP A 679 -68.24 -54.17 -8.42
CA ASP A 679 -68.68 -52.84 -7.97
C ASP A 679 -68.22 -51.73 -8.94
N PRO A 680 -69.16 -50.95 -9.54
CA PRO A 680 -68.82 -49.88 -10.49
C PRO A 680 -67.91 -48.79 -9.90
N THR A 681 -68.05 -48.50 -8.61
CA THR A 681 -67.29 -47.45 -7.90
C THR A 681 -65.86 -47.91 -7.68
N VAL A 682 -65.68 -49.15 -7.24
CA VAL A 682 -64.35 -49.76 -7.04
C VAL A 682 -63.64 -49.96 -8.38
N SER A 683 -64.37 -50.32 -9.45
CA SER A 683 -63.83 -50.43 -10.80
C SER A 683 -63.32 -49.09 -11.35
N LEU A 684 -64.07 -48.00 -11.17
CA LEU A 684 -63.62 -46.66 -11.57
C LEU A 684 -62.35 -46.23 -10.81
N LEU A 685 -62.30 -46.51 -9.51
CA LEU A 685 -61.12 -46.24 -8.68
C LEU A 685 -59.90 -47.06 -9.10
N ALA A 686 -60.08 -48.32 -9.46
CA ALA A 686 -59.01 -49.17 -9.98
C ALA A 686 -58.51 -48.72 -11.35
N GLN A 687 -59.39 -48.21 -12.22
CA GLN A 687 -58.98 -47.61 -13.49
C GLN A 687 -58.17 -46.32 -13.27
N SER A 688 -58.55 -45.47 -12.31
CA SER A 688 -57.76 -44.27 -11.99
C SER A 688 -56.40 -44.61 -11.36
N GLU A 689 -56.35 -45.63 -10.50
CA GLU A 689 -55.09 -46.14 -9.95
C GLU A 689 -54.18 -46.71 -11.03
N ALA A 690 -54.72 -47.52 -11.94
CA ALA A 690 -53.96 -48.07 -13.07
C ALA A 690 -53.38 -46.99 -13.99
N PHE A 691 -54.15 -45.94 -14.25
CA PHE A 691 -53.67 -44.77 -15.00
C PHE A 691 -52.51 -44.09 -14.28
N LEU A 692 -52.66 -43.77 -12.99
CA LEU A 692 -51.58 -43.14 -12.20
C LEU A 692 -50.35 -44.06 -12.09
N GLY A 693 -50.54 -45.36 -11.90
CA GLY A 693 -49.46 -46.34 -11.83
C GLY A 693 -48.61 -46.38 -13.10
N ALA A 694 -49.24 -46.27 -14.28
CA ALA A 694 -48.51 -46.14 -15.55
C ALA A 694 -47.60 -44.90 -15.59
N PHE A 695 -48.08 -43.75 -15.09
CA PHE A 695 -47.26 -42.53 -14.99
C PHE A 695 -46.11 -42.70 -14.01
N PHE A 696 -46.35 -43.27 -12.82
CA PHE A 696 -45.30 -43.47 -11.80
C PHE A 696 -44.21 -44.45 -12.27
N VAL A 697 -44.56 -45.50 -13.02
CA VAL A 697 -43.57 -46.40 -13.63
C VAL A 697 -42.75 -45.65 -14.69
N ALA A 698 -43.37 -44.86 -15.56
CA ALA A 698 -42.65 -44.05 -16.54
C ALA A 698 -41.72 -43.02 -15.87
N LEU A 699 -42.19 -42.41 -14.77
CA LEU A 699 -41.46 -41.45 -13.97
C LEU A 699 -40.25 -42.10 -13.26
N TYR A 700 -40.41 -43.33 -12.77
CA TYR A 700 -39.33 -44.11 -12.18
C TYR A 700 -38.27 -44.44 -13.21
N VAL A 701 -38.66 -44.90 -14.41
CA VAL A 701 -37.71 -45.15 -15.50
C VAL A 701 -36.97 -43.87 -15.87
N PHE A 702 -37.67 -42.74 -16.00
CA PHE A 702 -37.06 -41.44 -16.27
C PHE A 702 -36.02 -41.06 -15.21
N ALA A 703 -36.40 -41.08 -13.93
CA ALA A 703 -35.51 -40.76 -12.82
C ALA A 703 -34.30 -41.72 -12.75
N LEU A 704 -34.51 -43.02 -13.00
CA LEU A 704 -33.47 -44.03 -13.03
C LEU A 704 -32.50 -43.83 -14.20
N THR A 705 -33.00 -43.56 -15.41
CA THR A 705 -32.13 -43.28 -16.56
C THR A 705 -31.27 -42.06 -16.33
N ARG A 706 -31.85 -40.99 -15.75
CA ARG A 706 -31.11 -39.76 -15.44
C ARG A 706 -30.09 -39.95 -14.33
N SER A 707 -30.41 -40.75 -13.31
CA SER A 707 -29.47 -41.06 -12.22
C SER A 707 -28.32 -41.98 -12.65
N VAL A 708 -28.54 -42.85 -13.64
CA VAL A 708 -27.52 -43.80 -14.14
C VAL A 708 -26.66 -43.21 -15.27
N SER A 709 -27.17 -42.24 -16.01
CA SER A 709 -26.44 -41.58 -17.11
C SER A 709 -25.39 -40.56 -16.65
N ARG A 710 -25.16 -40.43 -15.35
CA ARG A 710 -24.25 -39.45 -14.75
C ARG A 710 -23.12 -40.13 -14.00
#